data_AF-A0A8R7TV21-F1
#
_entry.id   AF-A0A8R7TV21-F1
#
_cell.length_a   1.000
_cell.length_b   1.000
_cell.length_c   1.000
_cell.angle_alpha   90.00
_cell.angle_beta   90.00
_cell.angle_gamma   90.00
#
_symmetry.space_group_name_H-M   'P 1'
#
loop_
_entity.id
_entity.type
_entity.pdbx_description
1 polymer ?
#
loop_
_entity_poly.entity_id
_entity_poly.type
_entity_poly.pdbx_seq_one_letter_code
_entity_poly.pdbx_strand_id
1 'polypeptide(L)'
;MKGLWSLKCSSNDPYDTFLVVTFINETRFLAINKENKLVETPIEGFDSETQTLVCGSAIHNQLIQVTAQSVRLVSSTSRDLLDQWFAPTGFPVNVAAANACQVLLATGGFHLIYLEITNSKLVEVKHVELEHAISCLDINPIGENLQYSSLAAVGMWTDTSVRIFSLPGIVLIRKENLGEDVPRSVLLCTIEEVSYLFCALGDGHLFSSVLNINTCELSDRSRVSLGTQPISLYKFSSHDRTHVLAASDRPTIICSSDKKLLYSYVNLKEMNHVCPFNTVIFPESIAIAKEAELSIGAINYSRKRHIHTIPLNEHARRICHQEQSQTLALCSFKNKYMHGVSETHFVRLLDHQTFGILSTHTLDAFECGCSIISCSFPGDDNFYYCVGTAYVLPMEDEPTKGRILLFLVKEGKLQLIKAKETKGAVYSLKSFNGKLLAAINQKIRLYKWVQRNDRSRVLQFECAHDGHVLSLYTQTRGDFILVGDMMRSLSLLIYKHEEGKIEEVARDLNTNWMTAVEMLDDDIYIGADNCCNLFTVFKSPYGFLEPVGEYHLGDVVNRLHHGSLVMHHADSETGQFPSVIFGTVNGAIGVIASLPYDLYAFLEKLQSVLVNFVKGVGNLSHAEWRSFCNARRTSSARNFVDGDLIESFFSLSPSQMVEVACAMGVPPVELYKQVQELTNLH
;
A
#
# COMPACT_ATOMS: atom_id res chain seq x y z
N MET A 1 -18.33 -20.41 6.35
CA MET A 1 -17.57 -21.55 5.75
C MET A 1 -16.21 -21.64 6.43
N LYS A 2 -15.62 -22.83 6.58
CA LYS A 2 -14.37 -23.08 7.35
C LYS A 2 -13.20 -23.61 6.53
N GLY A 3 -13.39 -23.84 5.22
CA GLY A 3 -12.38 -24.33 4.31
C GLY A 3 -12.94 -24.58 2.93
N LEU A 4 -12.07 -24.54 1.93
CA LEU A 4 -12.40 -24.67 0.52
C LEU A 4 -11.26 -25.41 -0.19
N TRP A 5 -11.60 -26.43 -0.98
CA TRP A 5 -10.62 -27.19 -1.76
C TRP A 5 -11.21 -27.63 -3.10
N SER A 6 -10.35 -27.75 -4.10
CA SER A 6 -10.68 -28.36 -5.39
C SER A 6 -10.15 -29.78 -5.46
N LEU A 7 -10.90 -30.67 -6.12
CA LEU A 7 -10.50 -32.06 -6.35
C LEU A 7 -10.61 -32.41 -7.84
N LYS A 8 -9.67 -33.24 -8.28
CA LYS A 8 -9.62 -33.81 -9.63
C LYS A 8 -10.10 -35.26 -9.62
N CYS A 9 -10.82 -35.66 -10.68
CA CYS A 9 -11.24 -37.06 -10.88
C CYS A 9 -10.06 -37.99 -11.20
N SER A 10 -9.02 -37.48 -11.86
CA SER A 10 -7.81 -38.23 -12.17
C SER A 10 -6.61 -37.33 -11.93
N SER A 11 -5.50 -37.93 -11.49
CA SER A 11 -4.25 -37.18 -11.30
C SER A 11 -3.75 -36.53 -12.60
N ASN A 12 -4.15 -37.09 -13.76
CA ASN A 12 -3.80 -36.59 -15.09
C ASN A 12 -4.81 -35.60 -15.67
N ASP A 13 -5.94 -35.33 -15.00
CA ASP A 13 -6.94 -34.42 -15.52
C ASP A 13 -6.44 -32.96 -15.42
N PRO A 14 -6.52 -32.18 -16.50
CA PRO A 14 -6.12 -30.77 -16.48
C PRO A 14 -7.11 -29.89 -15.71
N TYR A 15 -8.35 -30.35 -15.54
CA TYR A 15 -9.45 -29.61 -14.91
C TYR A 15 -9.90 -30.26 -13.60
N ASP A 16 -10.32 -29.42 -12.67
CA ASP A 16 -10.95 -29.80 -11.42
C ASP A 16 -12.41 -30.16 -11.66
N THR A 17 -12.90 -31.16 -10.92
CA THR A 17 -14.28 -31.66 -11.06
C THR A 17 -15.15 -31.29 -9.88
N PHE A 18 -14.58 -31.36 -8.67
CA PHE A 18 -15.31 -31.12 -7.44
C PHE A 18 -14.75 -29.91 -6.70
N LEU A 19 -15.65 -29.18 -6.06
CA LEU A 19 -15.37 -28.13 -5.10
C LEU A 19 -15.92 -28.58 -3.75
N VAL A 20 -15.04 -28.70 -2.77
CA VAL A 20 -15.37 -29.11 -1.40
C VAL A 20 -15.51 -27.87 -0.54
N VAL A 21 -16.65 -27.75 0.14
CA VAL A 21 -16.92 -26.66 1.09
C VAL A 21 -17.17 -27.29 2.46
N THR A 22 -16.38 -26.90 3.46
CA THR A 22 -16.58 -27.39 4.83
C THR A 22 -17.20 -26.33 5.73
N PHE A 23 -18.05 -26.78 6.64
CA PHE A 23 -18.68 -26.03 7.71
C PHE A 23 -18.27 -26.64 9.05
N ILE A 24 -18.77 -26.07 10.16
CA ILE A 24 -18.38 -26.50 11.50
C ILE A 24 -18.78 -27.96 11.79
N ASN A 25 -19.92 -28.41 11.25
CA ASN A 25 -20.47 -29.74 11.52
C ASN A 25 -20.80 -30.53 10.24
N GLU A 26 -20.42 -30.06 9.06
CA GLU A 26 -20.72 -30.78 7.82
C GLU A 26 -19.74 -30.40 6.71
N THR A 27 -19.57 -31.30 5.75
CA THR A 27 -18.80 -31.06 4.53
C THR A 27 -19.69 -31.35 3.33
N ARG A 28 -19.74 -30.38 2.41
CA ARG A 28 -20.57 -30.40 1.19
C ARG A 28 -19.67 -30.47 -0.03
N PHE A 29 -20.09 -31.24 -1.03
CA PHE A 29 -19.36 -31.48 -2.26
C PHE A 29 -20.16 -30.96 -3.44
N LEU A 30 -19.57 -30.07 -4.23
CA LEU A 30 -20.21 -29.44 -5.37
C LEU A 30 -19.50 -29.89 -6.64
N ALA A 31 -20.26 -30.34 -7.63
CA ALA A 31 -19.74 -30.73 -8.93
C ALA A 31 -20.45 -29.96 -10.04
N ILE A 32 -19.75 -29.74 -11.15
CA ILE A 32 -20.34 -29.13 -12.34
C ILE A 32 -21.11 -30.20 -13.11
N ASN A 33 -22.42 -30.03 -13.25
CA ASN A 33 -23.25 -30.92 -14.05
C ASN A 33 -23.15 -30.59 -15.56
N LYS A 34 -23.70 -31.46 -16.42
CA LYS A 34 -23.73 -31.28 -17.89
C LYS A 34 -24.41 -29.99 -18.36
N GLU A 35 -25.25 -29.39 -17.51
CA GLU A 35 -25.90 -28.10 -17.75
C GLU A 35 -25.06 -26.90 -17.28
N ASN A 36 -23.78 -27.10 -16.98
CA ASN A 36 -22.84 -26.05 -16.54
C ASN A 36 -23.25 -25.35 -15.23
N LYS A 37 -24.06 -26.02 -14.40
CA LYS A 37 -24.46 -25.55 -13.07
C LYS A 37 -23.72 -26.33 -11.99
N LEU A 38 -23.37 -25.63 -10.92
CA LEU A 38 -22.79 -26.21 -9.71
C LEU A 38 -23.92 -26.89 -8.92
N VAL A 39 -23.82 -28.20 -8.71
CA VAL A 39 -24.83 -29.02 -8.03
C VAL A 39 -24.17 -29.86 -6.94
N GLU A 40 -24.84 -30.02 -5.82
CA GLU A 40 -24.37 -30.89 -4.74
C GLU A 40 -24.32 -32.35 -5.18
N THR A 41 -23.15 -32.97 -5.07
CA THR A 41 -22.90 -34.35 -5.50
C THR A 41 -22.13 -35.10 -4.41
N PRO A 42 -22.75 -36.07 -3.70
CA PRO A 42 -22.08 -36.79 -2.63
C PRO A 42 -20.94 -37.68 -3.14
N ILE A 43 -19.91 -37.84 -2.31
CA ILE A 43 -18.82 -38.80 -2.50
C ILE A 43 -18.94 -39.83 -1.38
N GLU A 44 -19.33 -41.07 -1.70
CA GLU A 44 -19.74 -42.08 -0.70
C GLU A 44 -18.63 -42.43 0.31
N GLY A 45 -17.37 -42.44 -0.11
CA GLY A 45 -16.24 -42.70 0.79
C GLY A 45 -15.89 -41.55 1.75
N PHE A 46 -16.39 -40.34 1.51
CA PHE A 46 -16.12 -39.17 2.36
C PHE A 46 -17.13 -39.08 3.52
N ASP A 47 -16.66 -38.55 4.66
CA ASP A 47 -17.53 -38.15 5.75
C ASP A 47 -18.15 -36.78 5.47
N SER A 48 -19.47 -36.73 5.32
CA SER A 48 -20.20 -35.48 5.10
C SER A 48 -20.71 -34.86 6.41
N GLU A 49 -20.73 -35.60 7.51
CA GLU A 49 -21.30 -35.18 8.80
C GLU A 49 -20.25 -34.57 9.74
N THR A 50 -18.99 -34.46 9.29
CA THR A 50 -17.90 -33.89 10.08
C THR A 50 -17.17 -32.79 9.32
N GLN A 51 -16.50 -31.91 10.07
CA GLN A 51 -15.63 -30.88 9.49
C GLN A 51 -14.39 -31.53 8.88
N THR A 52 -14.12 -31.19 7.62
CA THR A 52 -12.89 -31.55 6.94
C THR A 52 -11.82 -30.51 7.26
N LEU A 53 -10.65 -30.96 7.70
CA LEU A 53 -9.50 -30.08 8.00
C LEU A 53 -8.65 -29.84 6.76
N VAL A 54 -8.42 -30.88 5.97
CA VAL A 54 -7.70 -30.86 4.69
C VAL A 54 -8.30 -31.90 3.77
N CYS A 55 -8.45 -31.56 2.49
CA CYS A 55 -8.67 -32.55 1.45
C CYS A 55 -7.87 -32.19 0.20
N GLY A 56 -7.64 -33.21 -0.64
CA GLY A 56 -6.86 -33.04 -1.86
C GLY A 56 -6.89 -34.29 -2.73
N SER A 57 -6.39 -34.14 -3.95
CA SER A 57 -6.13 -35.26 -4.84
C SER A 57 -4.74 -35.82 -4.58
N ALA A 58 -4.67 -37.14 -4.40
CA ALA A 58 -3.43 -37.88 -4.18
C ALA A 58 -3.01 -38.64 -5.44
N ILE A 59 -1.80 -39.20 -5.42
CA ILE A 59 -1.33 -40.12 -6.46
C ILE A 59 -2.19 -41.38 -6.53
N HIS A 60 -2.06 -42.14 -7.63
CA HIS A 60 -2.81 -43.38 -7.88
C HIS A 60 -4.34 -43.20 -8.01
N ASN A 61 -4.79 -42.04 -8.50
CA ASN A 61 -6.23 -41.71 -8.65
C ASN A 61 -7.01 -41.87 -7.34
N GLN A 62 -6.45 -41.36 -6.25
CA GLN A 62 -7.05 -41.38 -4.93
C GLN A 62 -7.37 -39.96 -4.47
N LEU A 63 -8.33 -39.86 -3.57
CA LEU A 63 -8.73 -38.64 -2.89
C LEU A 63 -8.50 -38.83 -1.41
N ILE A 64 -8.06 -37.79 -0.73
CA ILE A 64 -7.83 -37.81 0.71
C ILE A 64 -8.77 -36.84 1.42
N GLN A 65 -9.31 -37.29 2.54
CA GLN A 65 -10.02 -36.46 3.51
C GLN A 65 -9.40 -36.62 4.88
N VAL A 66 -9.03 -35.51 5.50
CA VAL A 66 -8.61 -35.48 6.90
C VAL A 66 -9.72 -34.84 7.73
N THR A 67 -10.24 -35.56 8.72
CA THR A 67 -11.19 -35.06 9.71
C THR A 67 -10.53 -35.08 11.10
N ALA A 68 -11.22 -34.55 12.11
CA ALA A 68 -10.72 -34.56 13.49
C ALA A 68 -10.50 -35.98 14.05
N GLN A 69 -11.18 -37.00 13.51
CA GLN A 69 -11.14 -38.37 14.04
C GLN A 69 -10.37 -39.35 13.16
N SER A 70 -10.29 -39.10 11.85
CA SER A 70 -9.68 -40.06 10.92
C SER A 70 -9.15 -39.41 9.66
N VAL A 71 -8.21 -40.08 9.02
CA VAL A 71 -7.80 -39.81 7.63
C VAL A 71 -8.39 -40.90 6.76
N ARG A 72 -9.20 -40.51 5.77
CA ARG A 72 -9.87 -41.41 4.82
C ARG A 72 -9.21 -41.30 3.46
N LEU A 73 -8.92 -42.44 2.87
CA LEU A 73 -8.42 -42.57 1.51
C LEU A 73 -9.53 -43.15 0.64
N VAL A 74 -9.87 -42.46 -0.44
CA VAL A 74 -11.04 -42.76 -1.27
C VAL A 74 -10.60 -42.93 -2.71
N SER A 75 -11.20 -43.87 -3.43
CA SER A 75 -10.97 -44.05 -4.86
C SER A 75 -11.59 -42.89 -5.63
N SER A 76 -10.84 -42.23 -6.50
CA SER A 76 -11.38 -41.12 -7.29
C SER A 76 -12.37 -41.60 -8.37
N THR A 77 -12.20 -42.83 -8.86
CA THR A 77 -13.06 -43.42 -9.91
C THR A 77 -14.32 -44.05 -9.33
N SER A 78 -14.16 -44.94 -8.33
CA SER A 78 -15.30 -45.67 -7.77
C SER A 78 -15.98 -44.91 -6.63
N ARG A 79 -15.30 -43.91 -6.04
CA ARG A 79 -15.77 -43.10 -4.91
C ARG A 79 -15.97 -43.88 -3.61
N ASP A 80 -15.48 -45.12 -3.57
CA ASP A 80 -15.50 -45.96 -2.39
C ASP A 80 -14.34 -45.65 -1.46
N LEU A 81 -14.55 -45.89 -0.17
CA LEU A 81 -13.49 -45.87 0.83
C LEU A 81 -12.51 -47.03 0.58
N LEU A 82 -11.23 -46.71 0.42
CA LEU A 82 -10.15 -47.68 0.24
C LEU A 82 -9.50 -48.05 1.57
N ASP A 83 -9.14 -47.05 2.36
CA ASP A 83 -8.46 -47.22 3.63
C ASP A 83 -8.77 -46.07 4.59
N GLN A 84 -8.61 -46.32 5.89
CA GLN A 84 -8.89 -45.35 6.93
C GLN A 84 -7.92 -45.49 8.10
N TRP A 85 -7.23 -44.39 8.40
CA TRP A 85 -6.42 -44.25 9.60
C TRP A 85 -7.22 -43.53 10.69
N PHE A 86 -7.17 -44.02 11.92
CA PHE A 86 -7.91 -43.44 13.06
C PHE A 86 -6.96 -42.76 14.03
N ALA A 87 -7.37 -41.58 14.51
CA ALA A 87 -6.64 -40.88 15.55
C ALA A 87 -6.71 -41.67 16.89
N PRO A 88 -5.64 -41.61 17.73
CA PRO A 88 -5.66 -42.23 19.05
C PRO A 88 -6.81 -41.73 19.92
N THR A 89 -7.41 -42.62 20.72
CA THR A 89 -8.57 -42.27 21.57
C THR A 89 -8.26 -41.12 22.53
N GLY A 90 -9.01 -40.03 22.44
CA GLY A 90 -8.85 -38.83 23.29
C GLY A 90 -7.96 -37.74 22.70
N PHE A 91 -7.28 -38.00 21.58
CA PHE A 91 -6.37 -37.06 20.93
C PHE A 91 -6.82 -36.80 19.49
N PRO A 92 -7.82 -35.92 19.27
CA PRO A 92 -8.28 -35.59 17.92
C PRO A 92 -7.18 -34.88 17.11
N VAL A 93 -7.28 -34.96 15.79
CA VAL A 93 -6.45 -34.19 14.86
C VAL A 93 -6.89 -32.72 14.93
N ASN A 94 -5.94 -31.83 15.22
CA ASN A 94 -6.18 -30.39 15.33
C ASN A 94 -5.78 -29.64 14.05
N VAL A 95 -4.65 -30.02 13.47
CA VAL A 95 -4.07 -29.39 12.28
C VAL A 95 -3.55 -30.48 11.37
N ALA A 96 -3.74 -30.31 10.07
CA ALA A 96 -3.22 -31.24 9.07
C ALA A 96 -2.65 -30.46 7.89
N ALA A 97 -1.70 -31.07 7.20
CA ALA A 97 -1.23 -30.66 5.89
C ALA A 97 -1.09 -31.90 5.01
N ALA A 98 -1.51 -31.81 3.75
CA ALA A 98 -1.43 -32.92 2.81
C ALA A 98 -0.88 -32.42 1.47
N ASN A 99 -0.07 -33.25 0.83
CA ASN A 99 0.32 -33.09 -0.56
C ASN A 99 -0.07 -34.37 -1.34
N ALA A 100 0.41 -34.53 -2.57
CA ALA A 100 0.00 -35.64 -3.43
C ALA A 100 0.38 -37.03 -2.88
N CYS A 101 1.43 -37.12 -2.04
CA CYS A 101 2.01 -38.39 -1.59
C CYS A 101 2.09 -38.52 -0.06
N GLN A 102 1.98 -37.42 0.68
CA GLN A 102 2.31 -37.32 2.09
C GLN A 102 1.21 -36.61 2.87
N VAL A 103 1.05 -37.00 4.12
CA VAL A 103 0.12 -36.38 5.07
C VAL A 103 0.86 -36.17 6.38
N LEU A 104 0.80 -34.94 6.88
CA LEU A 104 1.36 -34.57 8.18
C LEU A 104 0.24 -34.10 9.08
N LEU A 105 0.13 -34.72 10.26
CA LEU A 105 -0.96 -34.52 11.20
C LEU A 105 -0.43 -34.09 12.55
N ALA A 106 -1.07 -33.11 13.16
CA ALA A 106 -0.91 -32.78 14.56
C ALA A 106 -2.15 -33.21 15.33
N THR A 107 -1.98 -34.06 16.34
CA THR A 107 -3.07 -34.45 17.25
C THR A 107 -2.97 -33.74 18.60
N GLY A 108 -4.03 -33.82 19.39
CA GLY A 108 -3.97 -33.47 20.81
C GLY A 108 -2.84 -34.22 21.52
N GLY A 109 -2.27 -33.63 22.58
CA GLY A 109 -1.15 -34.26 23.30
C GLY A 109 0.23 -34.04 22.65
N PHE A 110 0.36 -33.03 21.78
CA PHE A 110 1.63 -32.60 21.17
C PHE A 110 2.27 -33.63 20.24
N HIS A 111 1.49 -34.55 19.68
CA HIS A 111 2.01 -35.54 18.74
C HIS A 111 1.98 -35.03 17.30
N LEU A 112 3.07 -35.30 16.58
CA LEU A 112 3.24 -35.08 15.14
C LEU A 112 3.39 -36.44 14.46
N ILE A 113 2.49 -36.73 13.52
CA ILE A 113 2.37 -38.02 12.84
C ILE A 113 2.52 -37.82 11.34
N TYR A 114 3.39 -38.60 10.72
CA TYR A 114 3.67 -38.58 9.28
C TYR A 114 3.18 -39.87 8.63
N LEU A 115 2.26 -39.72 7.67
CA LEU A 115 1.69 -40.81 6.88
C LEU A 115 2.13 -40.66 5.41
N GLU A 116 2.42 -41.78 4.77
CA GLU A 116 2.64 -41.86 3.33
C GLU A 116 1.43 -42.50 2.64
N ILE A 117 1.04 -41.91 1.51
CA ILE A 117 -0.05 -42.38 0.67
C ILE A 117 0.55 -43.37 -0.33
N THR A 118 0.16 -44.63 -0.19
CA THR A 118 0.57 -45.71 -1.10
C THR A 118 -0.64 -46.17 -1.92
N ASN A 119 -0.45 -47.15 -2.80
CA ASN A 119 -1.58 -47.68 -3.58
C ASN A 119 -2.62 -48.34 -2.66
N SER A 120 -3.75 -47.65 -2.46
CA SER A 120 -4.92 -48.08 -1.69
C SER A 120 -4.66 -48.28 -0.19
N LYS A 121 -3.58 -47.72 0.36
CA LYS A 121 -3.26 -47.79 1.80
C LYS A 121 -2.57 -46.54 2.33
N LEU A 122 -2.88 -46.19 3.58
CA LEU A 122 -2.21 -45.17 4.38
C LEU A 122 -1.19 -45.85 5.30
N VAL A 123 0.09 -45.51 5.14
CA VAL A 123 1.17 -46.09 5.95
C VAL A 123 1.68 -45.05 6.94
N GLU A 124 1.59 -45.36 8.22
CA GLU A 124 2.22 -44.55 9.26
C GLU A 124 3.72 -44.83 9.31
N VAL A 125 4.52 -43.84 8.94
CA VAL A 125 5.98 -43.98 8.84
C VAL A 125 6.65 -43.52 10.13
N LYS A 126 6.18 -42.42 10.72
CA LYS A 126 6.82 -41.85 11.92
C LYS A 126 5.81 -41.12 12.81
N HIS A 127 6.01 -41.28 14.11
CA HIS A 127 5.29 -40.60 15.18
C HIS A 127 6.29 -40.03 16.18
N VAL A 128 6.16 -38.74 16.51
CA VAL A 128 7.02 -38.03 17.46
C VAL A 128 6.15 -37.17 18.39
N GLU A 129 6.51 -37.09 19.67
CA GLU A 129 5.95 -36.13 20.63
C GLU A 129 6.83 -34.89 20.70
N LEU A 130 6.22 -33.71 20.55
CA LEU A 130 6.88 -32.41 20.63
C LEU A 130 6.66 -31.77 22.01
N GLU A 131 7.50 -30.79 22.32
CA GLU A 131 7.45 -30.07 23.61
C GLU A 131 6.22 -29.17 23.76
N HIS A 132 5.63 -28.74 22.65
CA HIS A 132 4.64 -27.66 22.58
C HIS A 132 3.54 -27.97 21.57
N ALA A 133 2.38 -27.33 21.75
CA ALA A 133 1.27 -27.43 20.82
C ALA A 133 1.61 -26.82 19.46
N ILE A 134 1.18 -27.50 18.41
CA ILE A 134 1.34 -27.07 17.01
C ILE A 134 0.16 -26.16 16.62
N SER A 135 0.47 -25.05 15.95
CA SER A 135 -0.53 -24.07 15.50
C SER A 135 -0.85 -24.19 14.01
N CYS A 136 0.15 -24.42 13.17
CA CYS A 136 0.01 -24.56 11.73
C CYS A 136 1.08 -25.50 11.15
N LEU A 137 0.77 -26.13 10.01
CA LEU A 137 1.62 -27.09 9.34
C LEU A 137 1.64 -26.80 7.84
N ASP A 138 2.78 -27.01 7.20
CA ASP A 138 2.87 -27.04 5.75
C ASP A 138 3.92 -28.03 5.24
N ILE A 139 3.57 -28.75 4.17
CA ILE A 139 4.42 -29.75 3.51
C ILE A 139 4.40 -29.59 1.99
N ASN A 140 4.26 -28.34 1.52
CA ASN A 140 4.34 -28.07 0.09
C ASN A 140 5.72 -28.48 -0.45
N PRO A 141 5.77 -29.24 -1.55
CA PRO A 141 7.03 -29.68 -2.13
C PRO A 141 7.82 -28.48 -2.67
N ILE A 142 9.09 -28.44 -2.29
CA ILE A 142 10.07 -27.43 -2.68
C ILE A 142 11.28 -28.16 -3.29
N GLY A 143 11.80 -27.65 -4.41
CA GLY A 143 12.93 -28.26 -5.13
C GLY A 143 12.52 -29.10 -6.34
N GLU A 144 13.35 -30.08 -6.71
CA GLU A 144 13.21 -30.83 -7.97
C GLU A 144 12.00 -31.76 -8.01
N ASN A 145 11.59 -32.30 -6.87
CA ASN A 145 10.45 -33.22 -6.77
C ASN A 145 9.15 -32.46 -6.49
N LEU A 146 8.32 -32.30 -7.52
CA LEU A 146 7.04 -31.58 -7.43
C LEU A 146 5.94 -32.30 -6.61
N GLN A 147 6.14 -33.57 -6.24
CA GLN A 147 5.12 -34.39 -5.56
C GLN A 147 5.52 -34.84 -4.15
N TYR A 148 6.79 -34.71 -3.78
CA TYR A 148 7.32 -35.19 -2.49
C TYR A 148 8.12 -34.09 -1.82
N SER A 149 7.76 -33.75 -0.58
CA SER A 149 8.48 -32.77 0.23
C SER A 149 9.51 -33.45 1.13
N SER A 150 10.74 -32.95 1.10
CA SER A 150 11.80 -33.30 2.06
C SER A 150 11.71 -32.50 3.36
N LEU A 151 10.95 -31.40 3.36
CA LEU A 151 10.86 -30.46 4.48
C LEU A 151 9.41 -30.29 4.94
N ALA A 152 9.24 -30.11 6.24
CA ALA A 152 7.98 -29.72 6.85
C ALA A 152 8.19 -28.45 7.68
N ALA A 153 7.34 -27.45 7.48
CA ALA A 153 7.34 -26.25 8.29
C ALA A 153 6.21 -26.33 9.33
N VAL A 154 6.55 -26.06 10.59
CA VAL A 154 5.68 -26.25 11.75
C VAL A 154 5.69 -24.99 12.61
N GLY A 155 4.52 -24.37 12.79
CA GLY A 155 4.32 -23.28 13.73
C GLY A 155 3.95 -23.79 15.12
N MET A 156 4.46 -23.15 16.16
CA MET A 156 4.26 -23.55 17.56
C MET A 156 3.51 -22.47 18.35
N TRP A 157 2.62 -22.88 19.27
CA TRP A 157 1.82 -21.96 20.09
C TRP A 157 2.62 -21.27 21.19
N THR A 158 3.30 -22.02 22.05
CA THR A 158 3.78 -21.51 23.35
C THR A 158 5.08 -20.72 23.24
N ASP A 159 5.98 -21.11 22.34
CA ASP A 159 7.25 -20.40 22.15
C ASP A 159 7.22 -19.46 20.94
N THR A 160 6.06 -19.29 20.28
CA THR A 160 5.88 -18.44 19.10
C THR A 160 6.98 -18.66 18.05
N SER A 161 7.37 -19.92 17.85
CA SER A 161 8.46 -20.28 16.95
C SER A 161 7.96 -20.98 15.69
N VAL A 162 8.71 -20.82 14.61
CA VAL A 162 8.60 -21.64 13.41
C VAL A 162 9.77 -22.59 13.38
N ARG A 163 9.45 -23.87 13.19
CA ARG A 163 10.41 -24.98 13.20
C ARG A 163 10.38 -25.68 11.84
N ILE A 164 11.55 -25.98 11.29
CA ILE A 164 11.70 -26.75 10.06
C ILE A 164 12.17 -28.15 10.43
N PHE A 165 11.41 -29.15 9.99
CA PHE A 165 11.69 -30.57 10.19
C PHE A 165 12.06 -31.25 8.87
N SER A 166 12.97 -32.21 8.92
CA SER A 166 13.27 -33.10 7.79
C SER A 166 12.27 -34.26 7.73
N LEU A 167 11.67 -34.51 6.57
CA LEU A 167 10.90 -35.73 6.29
C LEU A 167 11.78 -36.77 5.59
N PRO A 168 11.59 -38.08 5.84
CA PRO A 168 10.54 -38.70 6.68
C PRO A 168 10.88 -38.82 8.18
N GLY A 169 12.10 -38.45 8.59
CA GLY A 169 12.61 -38.70 9.95
C GLY A 169 11.99 -37.85 11.07
N ILE A 170 11.31 -36.75 10.73
CA ILE A 170 10.82 -35.69 11.64
C ILE A 170 11.94 -35.22 12.58
N VAL A 171 13.11 -34.91 12.02
CA VAL A 171 14.24 -34.36 12.78
C VAL A 171 14.20 -32.84 12.68
N LEU A 172 14.29 -32.16 13.83
CA LEU A 172 14.34 -30.71 13.88
C LEU A 172 15.67 -30.22 13.28
N ILE A 173 15.60 -29.46 12.18
CA ILE A 173 16.77 -28.84 11.55
C ILE A 173 16.98 -27.44 12.13
N ARG A 174 15.91 -26.63 12.13
CA ARG A 174 15.98 -25.21 12.49
C ARG A 174 14.80 -24.81 13.37
N LYS A 175 15.09 -23.98 14.36
CA LYS A 175 14.12 -23.23 15.17
C LYS A 175 14.40 -21.75 15.00
N GLU A 176 13.35 -21.00 14.66
CA GLU A 176 13.35 -19.54 14.49
C GLU A 176 12.26 -18.96 15.39
N ASN A 177 12.60 -17.97 16.23
CA ASN A 177 11.64 -17.36 17.16
C ASN A 177 11.03 -16.08 16.56
N LEU A 178 9.70 -15.95 16.60
CA LEU A 178 9.00 -14.79 16.06
C LEU A 178 8.75 -13.71 17.11
N GLY A 179 8.59 -14.07 18.39
CA GLY A 179 8.69 -13.17 19.55
C GLY A 179 7.50 -12.24 19.83
N GLU A 180 6.46 -12.24 18.99
CA GLU A 180 5.36 -11.28 19.08
C GLU A 180 4.00 -11.98 19.29
N ASP A 181 3.58 -12.81 18.33
CA ASP A 181 2.29 -13.50 18.36
C ASP A 181 2.41 -14.93 17.77
N VAL A 182 1.37 -15.73 17.93
CA VAL A 182 1.31 -17.13 17.49
C VAL A 182 1.20 -17.21 15.96
N PRO A 183 2.05 -18.02 15.29
CA PRO A 183 1.91 -18.28 13.87
C PRO A 183 0.59 -19.00 13.57
N ARG A 184 -0.23 -18.45 12.67
CA ARG A 184 -1.54 -19.01 12.29
C ARG A 184 -1.53 -19.73 10.96
N SER A 185 -0.67 -19.34 10.04
CA SER A 185 -0.49 -20.02 8.75
C SER A 185 0.98 -19.98 8.36
N VAL A 186 1.48 -21.10 7.83
CA VAL A 186 2.84 -21.21 7.29
C VAL A 186 2.73 -21.76 5.87
N LEU A 187 3.60 -21.34 4.97
CA LEU A 187 3.63 -21.82 3.60
C LEU A 187 5.06 -21.86 3.05
N LEU A 188 5.44 -23.00 2.52
CA LEU A 188 6.67 -23.22 1.75
C LEU A 188 6.37 -23.07 0.26
N CYS A 189 7.06 -22.16 -0.42
CA CYS A 189 6.78 -21.91 -1.83
C CYS A 189 8.03 -21.45 -2.59
N THR A 190 8.25 -22.00 -3.79
CA THR A 190 9.25 -21.49 -4.73
C THR A 190 8.58 -20.51 -5.69
N ILE A 191 9.14 -19.31 -5.81
CA ILE A 191 8.71 -18.26 -6.75
C ILE A 191 9.95 -17.77 -7.48
N GLU A 192 9.94 -17.77 -8.82
CA GLU A 192 11.08 -17.35 -9.67
C GLU A 192 12.43 -17.99 -9.24
N GLU A 193 12.43 -19.32 -9.06
CA GLU A 193 13.60 -20.13 -8.65
C GLU A 193 14.09 -19.90 -7.20
N VAL A 194 13.54 -18.92 -6.49
CA VAL A 194 13.86 -18.66 -5.08
C VAL A 194 12.82 -19.33 -4.19
N SER A 195 13.28 -20.08 -3.18
CA SER A 195 12.40 -20.73 -2.22
C SER A 195 12.19 -19.82 -1.02
N TYR A 196 10.94 -19.67 -0.61
CA TYR A 196 10.52 -18.80 0.48
C TYR A 196 9.77 -19.60 1.55
N LEU A 197 9.98 -19.20 2.80
CA LEU A 197 9.14 -19.55 3.93
C LEU A 197 8.30 -18.33 4.29
N PHE A 198 6.99 -18.45 4.14
CA PHE A 198 6.02 -17.47 4.58
C PHE A 198 5.43 -17.90 5.93
N CYS A 199 5.37 -16.98 6.88
CA CYS A 199 4.76 -17.19 8.17
C CYS A 199 3.84 -16.02 8.52
N ALA A 200 2.54 -16.30 8.56
CA ALA A 200 1.50 -15.36 8.95
C ALA A 200 1.19 -15.49 10.45
N LEU A 201 1.12 -14.35 11.13
CA LEU A 201 0.77 -14.22 12.54
C LEU A 201 -0.74 -13.97 12.74
N GLY A 202 -1.18 -14.08 14.00
CA GLY A 202 -2.56 -13.81 14.41
C GLY A 202 -2.98 -12.34 14.34
N ASP A 203 -2.01 -11.43 14.41
CA ASP A 203 -2.18 -9.98 14.41
C ASP A 203 -2.20 -9.34 13.02
N GLY A 204 -2.14 -10.13 11.94
CA GLY A 204 -2.14 -9.65 10.57
C GLY A 204 -0.76 -9.25 10.01
N HIS A 205 0.33 -9.62 10.69
CA HIS A 205 1.67 -9.55 10.12
C HIS A 205 2.06 -10.81 9.36
N LEU A 206 2.80 -10.62 8.26
CA LEU A 206 3.43 -11.66 7.48
C LEU A 206 4.95 -11.51 7.54
N PHE A 207 5.63 -12.57 7.95
CA PHE A 207 7.06 -12.73 7.77
C PHE A 207 7.33 -13.50 6.48
N SER A 208 8.21 -12.98 5.64
CA SER A 208 8.79 -13.72 4.52
C SER A 208 10.29 -13.85 4.70
N SER A 209 10.79 -15.07 4.54
CA SER A 209 12.22 -15.39 4.63
C SER A 209 12.63 -16.21 3.43
N VAL A 210 13.81 -15.93 2.88
CA VAL A 210 14.41 -16.75 1.83
C VAL A 210 14.93 -18.02 2.48
N LEU A 211 14.51 -19.17 1.95
CA LEU A 211 14.90 -20.50 2.43
C LEU A 211 15.90 -21.11 1.46
N ASN A 212 17.11 -21.40 1.93
CA ASN A 212 18.06 -22.20 1.18
C ASN A 212 17.74 -23.70 1.38
N ILE A 213 17.39 -24.41 0.30
CA ILE A 213 16.97 -25.82 0.37
C ILE A 213 18.09 -26.73 0.91
N ASN A 214 19.36 -26.42 0.60
CA ASN A 214 20.49 -27.29 0.94
C ASN A 214 20.93 -27.13 2.40
N THR A 215 20.98 -25.88 2.89
CA THR A 215 21.42 -25.59 4.27
C THR A 215 20.26 -25.46 5.24
N CYS A 216 19.02 -25.29 4.74
CA CYS A 216 17.83 -24.94 5.52
C CYS A 216 18.01 -23.67 6.36
N GLU A 217 18.90 -22.76 5.93
CA GLU A 217 19.06 -21.45 6.52
C GLU A 217 18.00 -20.48 6.01
N LEU A 218 17.51 -19.63 6.91
CA LEU A 218 16.57 -18.57 6.64
C LEU A 218 17.34 -17.24 6.56
N SER A 219 17.33 -16.61 5.40
CA SER A 219 17.95 -15.30 5.16
C SER A 219 16.89 -14.26 4.76
N ASP A 220 17.27 -12.98 4.76
CA ASP A 220 16.46 -11.86 4.29
C ASP A 220 15.02 -11.84 4.83
N ARG A 221 14.91 -11.86 6.16
CA ARG A 221 13.61 -11.75 6.84
C ARG A 221 13.02 -10.36 6.60
N SER A 222 11.88 -10.31 5.93
CA SER A 222 11.07 -9.10 5.79
C SER A 222 9.74 -9.25 6.54
N ARG A 223 9.22 -8.12 7.03
CA ARG A 223 7.96 -8.04 7.78
C ARG A 223 7.03 -7.07 7.06
N VAL A 224 5.80 -7.53 6.78
CA VAL A 224 4.76 -6.70 6.16
C VAL A 224 3.45 -6.88 6.94
N SER A 225 2.76 -5.79 7.24
CA SER A 225 1.39 -5.84 7.78
C SER A 225 0.41 -5.88 6.63
N LEU A 226 -0.36 -6.97 6.51
CA LEU A 226 -1.39 -7.13 5.48
C LEU A 226 -2.79 -6.92 6.05
N GLY A 227 -2.94 -6.61 7.33
CA GLY A 227 -4.25 -6.49 7.95
C GLY A 227 -4.20 -6.55 9.46
N THR A 228 -5.36 -6.77 10.08
CA THR A 228 -5.52 -6.94 11.53
C THR A 228 -6.08 -8.31 11.92
N GLN A 229 -6.57 -9.07 10.95
CA GLN A 229 -7.09 -10.42 11.14
C GLN A 229 -6.00 -11.47 10.85
N PRO A 230 -6.15 -12.71 11.38
CA PRO A 230 -5.22 -13.79 11.11
C PRO A 230 -5.23 -14.16 9.61
N ILE A 231 -4.05 -14.18 9.01
CA ILE A 231 -3.88 -14.43 7.58
C ILE A 231 -3.78 -15.94 7.31
N SER A 232 -4.55 -16.42 6.32
CA SER A 232 -4.41 -17.76 5.75
C SER A 232 -3.70 -17.69 4.41
N LEU A 233 -2.65 -18.49 4.22
CA LEU A 233 -1.83 -18.48 3.01
C LEU A 233 -2.19 -19.63 2.07
N TYR A 234 -2.37 -19.31 0.78
CA TYR A 234 -2.71 -20.28 -0.25
C TYR A 234 -1.77 -20.14 -1.44
N LYS A 235 -1.20 -21.26 -1.90
CA LYS A 235 -0.44 -21.32 -3.15
C LYS A 235 -1.41 -21.49 -4.32
N PHE A 236 -1.23 -20.70 -5.38
CA PHE A 236 -1.93 -20.91 -6.65
C PHE A 236 -1.00 -20.62 -7.82
N SER A 237 -1.26 -21.25 -8.97
CA SER A 237 -0.51 -21.03 -10.21
C SER A 237 -1.43 -20.43 -11.26
N SER A 238 -0.99 -19.37 -11.94
CA SER A 238 -1.71 -18.69 -13.02
C SER A 238 -0.70 -18.31 -14.10
N HIS A 239 -1.03 -18.56 -15.37
CA HIS A 239 -0.14 -18.27 -16.51
C HIS A 239 1.30 -18.79 -16.32
N ASP A 240 1.46 -20.04 -15.86
CA ASP A 240 2.75 -20.68 -15.55
C ASP A 240 3.62 -19.98 -14.49
N ARG A 241 3.06 -19.04 -13.73
CA ARG A 241 3.72 -18.42 -12.58
C ARG A 241 3.07 -18.87 -11.28
N THR A 242 3.89 -19.10 -10.27
CA THR A 242 3.43 -19.42 -8.92
C THR A 242 3.22 -18.12 -8.15
N HIS A 243 2.07 -18.01 -7.51
CA HIS A 243 1.68 -16.89 -6.67
C HIS A 243 1.20 -17.40 -5.32
N VAL A 244 1.31 -16.53 -4.31
CA VAL A 244 0.78 -16.79 -2.98
C VAL A 244 -0.32 -15.80 -2.71
N LEU A 245 -1.47 -16.28 -2.25
CA LEU A 245 -2.59 -15.46 -1.83
C LEU A 245 -2.68 -15.46 -0.32
N ALA A 246 -2.63 -14.26 0.27
CA ALA A 246 -2.90 -14.01 1.67
C ALA A 246 -4.38 -13.64 1.83
N ALA A 247 -5.16 -14.55 2.40
CA ALA A 247 -6.57 -14.37 2.73
C ALA A 247 -6.71 -13.76 4.13
N SER A 248 -7.30 -12.57 4.22
CA SER A 248 -7.53 -11.80 5.45
C SER A 248 -8.62 -10.74 5.21
N ASP A 249 -8.75 -9.79 6.14
CA ASP A 249 -9.46 -8.51 6.00
C ASP A 249 -8.92 -7.61 4.88
N ARG A 250 -7.62 -7.70 4.51
CA ARG A 250 -7.11 -7.12 3.27
C ARG A 250 -6.42 -8.19 2.41
N PRO A 251 -7.16 -8.85 1.51
CA PRO A 251 -6.61 -9.94 0.73
C PRO A 251 -5.49 -9.43 -0.19
N THR A 252 -4.35 -10.12 -0.20
CA THR A 252 -3.17 -9.68 -0.95
C THR A 252 -2.58 -10.82 -1.77
N ILE A 253 -2.30 -10.55 -3.03
CA ILE A 253 -1.53 -11.43 -3.91
C ILE A 253 -0.06 -11.07 -3.77
N ILE A 254 0.74 -12.08 -3.45
CA ILE A 254 2.18 -12.04 -3.38
C ILE A 254 2.71 -12.68 -4.66
N CYS A 255 3.37 -11.88 -5.48
CA CYS A 255 4.08 -12.33 -6.66
C CYS A 255 5.56 -11.98 -6.54
N SER A 256 6.41 -12.60 -7.36
CA SER A 256 7.78 -12.13 -7.54
C SER A 256 7.88 -11.47 -8.90
N SER A 257 8.67 -10.41 -8.98
CA SER A 257 9.20 -9.84 -10.20
C SER A 257 10.66 -9.53 -9.93
N ASP A 258 11.56 -9.97 -10.81
CA ASP A 258 13.01 -9.77 -10.69
C ASP A 258 13.57 -10.27 -9.34
N LYS A 259 13.07 -11.43 -8.87
CA LYS A 259 13.47 -12.07 -7.61
C LYS A 259 13.17 -11.25 -6.35
N LYS A 260 12.27 -10.27 -6.43
CA LYS A 260 11.74 -9.52 -5.28
C LYS A 260 10.25 -9.73 -5.13
N LEU A 261 9.79 -9.88 -3.89
CA LEU A 261 8.38 -10.05 -3.56
C LEU A 261 7.62 -8.73 -3.72
N LEU A 262 6.51 -8.80 -4.44
CA LEU A 262 5.55 -7.73 -4.66
C LEU A 262 4.23 -8.10 -3.99
N TYR A 263 3.64 -7.12 -3.30
CA TYR A 263 2.38 -7.27 -2.57
C TYR A 263 1.31 -6.43 -3.27
N SER A 264 0.33 -7.10 -3.86
CA SER A 264 -0.77 -6.46 -4.60
C SER A 264 -2.10 -6.74 -3.91
N TYR A 265 -2.79 -5.70 -3.45
CA TYR A 265 -4.09 -5.85 -2.82
C TYR A 265 -5.16 -6.29 -3.83
N VAL A 266 -6.01 -7.22 -3.42
CA VAL A 266 -7.18 -7.65 -4.17
C VAL A 266 -8.36 -6.75 -3.80
N ASN A 267 -9.17 -6.38 -4.80
CA ASN A 267 -10.36 -5.53 -4.62
C ASN A 267 -11.54 -6.29 -3.97
N LEU A 268 -11.33 -6.86 -2.79
CA LEU A 268 -12.33 -7.56 -1.99
C LEU A 268 -12.22 -7.09 -0.53
N LYS A 269 -13.37 -6.93 0.14
CA LYS A 269 -13.43 -6.44 1.53
C LYS A 269 -12.86 -7.43 2.54
N GLU A 270 -13.05 -8.72 2.30
CA GLU A 270 -12.58 -9.79 3.15
C GLU A 270 -12.57 -11.08 2.33
N MET A 271 -11.72 -12.01 2.74
CA MET A 271 -11.55 -13.31 2.13
C MET A 271 -11.10 -14.28 3.21
N ASN A 272 -11.94 -15.28 3.52
CA ASN A 272 -11.63 -16.21 4.60
C ASN A 272 -10.85 -17.43 4.08
N HIS A 273 -11.35 -18.04 3.00
CA HIS A 273 -10.73 -19.21 2.40
C HIS A 273 -10.75 -19.12 0.88
N VAL A 274 -9.70 -19.62 0.25
CA VAL A 274 -9.55 -19.64 -1.20
C VAL A 274 -9.01 -20.97 -1.65
N CYS A 275 -9.45 -21.41 -2.83
CA CYS A 275 -8.77 -22.46 -3.55
C CYS A 275 -8.68 -22.11 -5.05
N PRO A 276 -7.62 -22.55 -5.74
CA PRO A 276 -7.64 -22.58 -7.19
C PRO A 276 -8.77 -23.51 -7.65
N PHE A 277 -9.52 -23.10 -8.66
CA PHE A 277 -10.62 -23.89 -9.21
C PHE A 277 -10.64 -23.76 -10.72
N ASN A 278 -9.84 -24.60 -11.39
CA ASN A 278 -9.66 -24.57 -12.83
C ASN A 278 -10.60 -25.57 -13.49
N THR A 279 -11.63 -25.08 -14.17
CA THR A 279 -12.61 -25.95 -14.86
C THR A 279 -12.75 -25.56 -16.31
N VAL A 280 -13.39 -26.42 -17.12
CA VAL A 280 -13.62 -26.14 -18.55
C VAL A 280 -14.45 -24.86 -18.75
N ILE A 281 -15.35 -24.55 -17.82
CA ILE A 281 -16.22 -23.37 -17.88
C ILE A 281 -15.52 -22.14 -17.30
N PHE A 282 -14.76 -22.35 -16.23
CA PHE A 282 -14.02 -21.32 -15.50
C PHE A 282 -12.52 -21.63 -15.57
N PRO A 283 -11.85 -21.35 -16.71
CA PRO A 283 -10.41 -21.53 -16.83
C PRO A 283 -9.67 -20.55 -15.91
N GLU A 284 -8.57 -21.01 -15.31
CA GLU A 284 -7.67 -20.22 -14.45
C GLU A 284 -8.41 -19.40 -13.36
N SER A 285 -9.52 -19.93 -12.87
CA SER A 285 -10.36 -19.25 -11.89
C SER A 285 -10.00 -19.65 -10.46
N ILE A 286 -10.35 -18.80 -9.51
CA ILE A 286 -10.26 -19.07 -8.08
C ILE A 286 -11.66 -19.09 -7.49
N ALA A 287 -11.87 -19.98 -6.52
CA ALA A 287 -13.07 -20.01 -5.72
C ALA A 287 -12.78 -19.36 -4.36
N ILE A 288 -13.68 -18.48 -3.94
CA ILE A 288 -13.51 -17.57 -2.81
C ILE A 288 -14.69 -17.76 -1.87
N ALA A 289 -14.42 -18.12 -0.62
CA ALA A 289 -15.42 -18.19 0.43
C ALA A 289 -15.34 -16.95 1.34
N LYS A 290 -16.45 -16.22 1.41
CA LYS A 290 -16.70 -15.14 2.38
C LYS A 290 -17.58 -15.65 3.52
N GLU A 291 -17.97 -14.80 4.47
CA GLU A 291 -18.83 -15.23 5.57
C GLU A 291 -20.17 -15.84 5.10
N ALA A 292 -20.82 -15.19 4.12
CA ALA A 292 -22.16 -15.55 3.67
C ALA A 292 -22.27 -15.96 2.18
N GLU A 293 -21.21 -15.82 1.39
CA GLU A 293 -21.24 -16.09 -0.06
C GLU A 293 -20.02 -16.87 -0.54
N LEU A 294 -20.24 -17.70 -1.58
CA LEU A 294 -19.21 -18.38 -2.36
C LEU A 294 -19.17 -17.73 -3.73
N SER A 295 -18.01 -17.23 -4.15
CA SER A 295 -17.81 -16.59 -5.44
C SER A 295 -16.71 -17.30 -6.22
N ILE A 296 -16.92 -17.51 -7.52
CA ILE A 296 -15.90 -18.07 -8.44
C ILE A 296 -15.59 -17.01 -9.48
N GLY A 297 -14.32 -16.73 -9.72
CA GLY A 297 -13.90 -15.76 -10.72
C GLY A 297 -12.42 -15.83 -11.06
N ALA A 298 -12.06 -15.29 -12.23
CA ALA A 298 -10.68 -15.12 -12.64
C ALA A 298 -10.06 -13.88 -11.99
N ILE A 299 -8.75 -13.95 -11.70
CA ILE A 299 -8.00 -12.81 -11.19
C ILE A 299 -7.55 -11.97 -12.39
N ASN A 300 -7.99 -10.71 -12.45
CA ASN A 300 -7.47 -9.75 -13.42
C ASN A 300 -6.32 -8.96 -12.81
N TYR A 301 -5.14 -9.03 -13.43
CA TYR A 301 -3.92 -8.33 -12.99
C TYR A 301 -3.88 -6.82 -13.32
N SER A 302 -5.01 -6.20 -13.67
CA SER A 302 -5.03 -4.76 -13.95
C SER A 302 -4.78 -3.98 -12.66
N ARG A 303 -3.62 -3.31 -12.57
CA ARG A 303 -3.22 -2.40 -11.48
C ARG A 303 -4.17 -1.20 -11.44
N LYS A 304 -5.34 -1.33 -10.80
CA LYS A 304 -6.24 -0.20 -10.55
C LYS A 304 -6.05 0.29 -9.12
N ARG A 305 -5.95 1.61 -8.96
CA ARG A 305 -5.84 2.28 -7.66
C ARG A 305 -7.00 1.87 -6.76
N HIS A 306 -6.69 1.28 -5.61
CA HIS A 306 -7.67 0.96 -4.58
C HIS A 306 -7.86 2.17 -3.67
N ILE A 307 -9.10 2.65 -3.52
CA ILE A 307 -9.44 3.76 -2.63
C ILE A 307 -10.19 3.19 -1.42
N HIS A 308 -9.58 3.29 -0.24
CA HIS A 308 -10.19 2.94 1.03
C HIS A 308 -10.74 4.19 1.71
N THR A 309 -12.06 4.28 1.86
CA THR A 309 -12.75 5.45 2.43
C THR A 309 -13.06 5.24 3.90
N ILE A 310 -12.50 6.09 4.78
CA ILE A 310 -12.79 6.07 6.23
C ILE A 310 -13.72 7.24 6.56
N PRO A 311 -14.96 7.00 7.01
CA PRO A 311 -15.91 8.06 7.32
C PRO A 311 -15.57 8.73 8.66
N LEU A 312 -15.22 10.02 8.62
CA LEU A 312 -14.90 10.81 9.82
C LEU A 312 -16.12 11.52 10.43
N ASN A 313 -17.21 11.70 9.66
CA ASN A 313 -18.39 12.49 10.02
C ASN A 313 -18.05 13.94 10.45
N GLU A 314 -16.99 14.50 9.86
CA GLU A 314 -16.49 15.86 10.08
C GLU A 314 -15.60 16.28 8.91
N HIS A 315 -15.22 17.57 8.87
CA HIS A 315 -14.36 18.10 7.82
C HIS A 315 -12.88 17.96 8.23
N ALA A 316 -12.09 17.27 7.40
CA ALA A 316 -10.64 17.19 7.53
C ALA A 316 -9.97 18.41 6.88
N ARG A 317 -8.95 18.98 7.53
CA ARG A 317 -8.16 20.11 6.98
C ARG A 317 -6.70 19.76 6.70
N ARG A 318 -6.03 19.10 7.64
CA ARG A 318 -4.59 18.79 7.55
C ARG A 318 -4.29 17.44 8.18
N ILE A 319 -3.41 16.67 7.57
CA ILE A 319 -2.98 15.35 8.05
C ILE A 319 -1.46 15.27 8.07
N CYS A 320 -0.89 14.53 9.03
CA CYS A 320 0.53 14.23 9.08
C CYS A 320 0.76 12.83 9.66
N HIS A 321 1.71 12.11 9.07
CA HIS A 321 2.17 10.79 9.53
C HIS A 321 3.40 10.90 10.42
N GLN A 322 3.49 10.03 11.42
CA GLN A 322 4.66 9.87 12.27
C GLN A 322 4.97 8.38 12.39
N GLU A 323 6.04 7.97 11.73
CA GLU A 323 6.47 6.56 11.65
C GLU A 323 6.92 6.02 13.01
N GLN A 324 7.58 6.84 13.84
CA GLN A 324 8.14 6.40 15.11
C GLN A 324 7.08 6.02 16.14
N SER A 325 5.91 6.65 16.07
CA SER A 325 4.75 6.30 16.91
C SER A 325 3.73 5.43 16.20
N GLN A 326 3.91 5.15 14.89
CA GLN A 326 2.94 4.43 14.05
C GLN A 326 1.54 5.07 14.11
N THR A 327 1.49 6.41 14.11
CA THR A 327 0.24 7.18 14.21
C THR A 327 0.09 8.23 13.11
N LEU A 328 -1.15 8.66 12.91
CA LEU A 328 -1.54 9.78 12.06
C LEU A 328 -2.17 10.88 12.93
N ALA A 329 -1.78 12.14 12.72
CA ALA A 329 -2.43 13.28 13.35
C ALA A 329 -3.26 14.05 12.31
N LEU A 330 -4.48 14.42 12.69
CA LEU A 330 -5.46 15.06 11.81
C LEU A 330 -6.05 16.31 12.48
N CYS A 331 -5.96 17.46 11.80
CA CYS A 331 -6.74 18.64 12.12
C CYS A 331 -8.11 18.55 11.44
N SER A 332 -9.17 18.58 12.23
CA SER A 332 -10.55 18.43 11.77
C SER A 332 -11.49 19.44 12.44
N PHE A 333 -12.67 19.67 11.88
CA PHE A 333 -13.68 20.51 12.50
C PHE A 333 -15.11 20.02 12.24
N LYS A 334 -15.99 20.32 13.20
CA LYS A 334 -17.44 20.07 13.12
C LYS A 334 -18.21 21.37 13.25
N ASN A 335 -19.24 21.51 12.42
CA ASN A 335 -20.19 22.61 12.51
C ASN A 335 -21.23 22.27 13.58
N LYS A 336 -21.39 23.12 14.61
CA LYS A 336 -22.36 22.88 15.69
C LYS A 336 -23.81 23.09 15.25
N TYR A 337 -24.05 23.90 14.22
CA TYR A 337 -25.40 24.24 13.73
C TYR A 337 -25.42 24.31 12.21
N MET A 338 -26.50 23.85 11.59
CA MET A 338 -26.74 23.94 10.13
C MET A 338 -26.76 25.41 9.62
N HIS A 339 -26.92 26.39 10.52
CA HIS A 339 -27.03 27.82 10.20
C HIS A 339 -26.21 28.75 11.12
N GLY A 340 -25.25 28.23 11.92
CA GLY A 340 -24.54 29.03 12.93
C GLY A 340 -23.02 28.98 12.79
N VAL A 341 -22.37 30.15 12.89
CA VAL A 341 -20.93 30.46 12.73
C VAL A 341 -20.00 29.79 13.78
N SER A 342 -20.50 28.85 14.59
CA SER A 342 -19.69 28.20 15.62
C SER A 342 -19.14 26.85 15.13
N GLU A 343 -17.91 26.90 14.63
CA GLU A 343 -17.09 25.72 14.34
C GLU A 343 -16.35 25.28 15.60
N THR A 344 -16.28 23.96 15.84
CA THR A 344 -15.35 23.39 16.81
C THR A 344 -14.26 22.60 16.11
N HIS A 345 -13.01 22.95 16.38
CA HIS A 345 -11.84 22.34 15.79
C HIS A 345 -11.18 21.34 16.76
N PHE A 346 -10.62 20.27 16.19
CA PHE A 346 -10.00 19.17 16.92
C PHE A 346 -8.66 18.79 16.29
N VAL A 347 -7.72 18.35 17.13
CA VAL A 347 -6.54 17.59 16.72
C VAL A 347 -6.77 16.14 17.14
N ARG A 348 -6.96 15.26 16.17
CA ARG A 348 -7.17 13.83 16.39
C ARG A 348 -5.90 13.06 16.15
N LEU A 349 -5.67 12.04 16.97
CA LEU A 349 -4.68 11.01 16.75
C LEU A 349 -5.41 9.77 16.28
N LEU A 350 -4.96 9.23 15.15
CA LEU A 350 -5.44 7.99 14.59
C LEU A 350 -4.30 6.98 14.59
N ASP A 351 -4.67 5.72 14.72
CA ASP A 351 -3.77 4.61 14.47
C ASP A 351 -3.44 4.50 12.98
N HIS A 352 -2.18 4.23 12.62
CA HIS A 352 -1.77 4.18 11.21
C HIS A 352 -2.35 2.98 10.44
N GLN A 353 -2.67 1.88 11.13
CA GLN A 353 -3.11 0.63 10.49
C GLN A 353 -4.64 0.53 10.42
N THR A 354 -5.30 0.70 11.55
CA THR A 354 -6.76 0.60 11.72
C THR A 354 -7.48 1.89 11.34
N PHE A 355 -6.78 3.04 11.35
CA PHE A 355 -7.38 4.37 11.25
C PHE A 355 -8.41 4.68 12.34
N GLY A 356 -8.41 3.90 13.43
CA GLY A 356 -9.22 4.17 14.61
C GLY A 356 -8.74 5.42 15.33
N ILE A 357 -9.66 6.23 15.86
CA ILE A 357 -9.32 7.43 16.64
C ILE A 357 -8.83 6.98 18.02
N LEU A 358 -7.54 7.21 18.30
CA LEU A 358 -6.90 6.89 19.58
C LEU A 358 -7.10 7.99 20.63
N SER A 359 -6.95 9.25 20.22
CA SER A 359 -6.99 10.41 21.12
C SER A 359 -7.56 11.63 20.41
N THR A 360 -8.23 12.51 21.14
CA THR A 360 -8.78 13.76 20.61
C THR A 360 -8.43 14.91 21.55
N HIS A 361 -7.82 15.95 20.99
CA HIS A 361 -7.56 17.22 21.67
C HIS A 361 -8.48 18.29 21.07
N THR A 362 -9.28 18.97 21.90
CA THR A 362 -10.20 20.01 21.45
C THR A 362 -9.50 21.36 21.52
N LEU A 363 -9.55 22.13 20.43
CA LEU A 363 -9.00 23.48 20.39
C LEU A 363 -9.92 24.49 21.08
N ASP A 364 -9.39 25.68 21.39
CA ASP A 364 -10.15 26.72 22.07
C ASP A 364 -11.31 27.25 21.19
N ALA A 365 -12.24 27.98 21.81
CA ALA A 365 -13.30 28.65 21.06
C ALA A 365 -12.70 29.64 20.05
N PHE A 366 -13.22 29.63 18.81
CA PHE A 366 -12.73 30.42 17.68
C PHE A 366 -11.29 30.08 17.22
N GLU A 367 -10.67 29.04 17.75
CA GLU A 367 -9.36 28.59 17.30
C GLU A 367 -9.50 27.53 16.20
N CYS A 368 -8.74 27.69 15.12
CA CYS A 368 -8.69 26.74 14.01
C CYS A 368 -7.29 26.18 13.79
N GLY A 369 -7.20 24.91 13.40
CA GLY A 369 -5.95 24.27 13.02
C GLY A 369 -5.61 24.57 11.55
N CYS A 370 -4.52 25.28 11.31
CA CYS A 370 -4.10 25.76 9.98
C CYS A 370 -3.01 24.88 9.36
N SER A 371 -2.07 24.40 10.17
CA SER A 371 -0.92 23.63 9.73
C SER A 371 -0.55 22.53 10.73
N ILE A 372 0.03 21.44 10.24
CA ILE A 372 0.51 20.33 11.07
C ILE A 372 1.75 19.71 10.45
N ILE A 373 2.73 19.36 11.29
CA ILE A 373 3.93 18.64 10.86
C ILE A 373 4.46 17.76 12.00
N SER A 374 5.06 16.63 11.65
CA SER A 374 5.87 15.80 12.55
C SER A 374 7.33 16.19 12.40
N CYS A 375 8.00 16.52 13.50
CA CYS A 375 9.44 16.83 13.48
C CYS A 375 10.13 16.41 14.78
N SER A 376 11.45 16.22 14.69
CA SER A 376 12.35 16.07 15.83
C SER A 376 13.25 17.30 15.95
N PHE A 377 13.84 17.48 17.13
CA PHE A 377 14.74 18.58 17.42
C PHE A 377 16.11 18.04 17.90
N PRO A 378 17.23 18.68 17.52
CA PRO A 378 18.55 18.28 18.00
C PRO A 378 18.64 18.28 19.52
N GLY A 379 19.19 17.21 20.09
CA GLY A 379 19.27 17.03 21.55
C GLY A 379 17.94 16.58 22.19
N ASP A 380 16.99 16.10 21.39
CA ASP A 380 15.77 15.43 21.83
C ASP A 380 15.58 14.14 21.03
N ASP A 381 15.46 13.00 21.72
CA ASP A 381 15.11 11.74 21.06
C ASP A 381 13.60 11.64 20.77
N ASN A 382 12.81 12.58 21.29
CA ASN A 382 11.38 12.63 21.07
C ASN A 382 11.03 13.26 19.71
N PHE A 383 9.97 12.73 19.10
CA PHE A 383 9.34 13.30 17.92
C PHE A 383 8.01 13.95 18.31
N TYR A 384 7.75 15.13 17.75
CA TYR A 384 6.61 15.96 18.12
C TYR A 384 5.70 16.22 16.93
N TYR A 385 4.38 16.21 17.17
CA TYR A 385 3.44 16.85 16.27
C TYR A 385 3.35 18.34 16.61
N CYS A 386 3.80 19.18 15.70
CA CYS A 386 3.65 20.63 15.78
C CYS A 386 2.39 21.06 15.02
N VAL A 387 1.44 21.69 15.70
CA VAL A 387 0.20 22.22 15.12
C VAL A 387 0.20 23.73 15.19
N GLY A 388 0.02 24.39 14.05
CA GLY A 388 -0.15 25.84 13.95
C GLY A 388 -1.62 26.21 13.94
N THR A 389 -2.02 27.14 14.78
CA THR A 389 -3.41 27.57 14.94
C THR A 389 -3.61 29.07 14.71
N ALA A 390 -4.86 29.47 14.51
CA ALA A 390 -5.29 30.86 14.40
C ALA A 390 -6.62 31.08 15.13
N TYR A 391 -6.74 32.19 15.85
CA TYR A 391 -8.02 32.63 16.43
C TYR A 391 -8.77 33.49 15.42
N VAL A 392 -9.85 32.95 14.87
CA VAL A 392 -10.68 33.59 13.84
C VAL A 392 -11.88 34.23 14.52
N LEU A 393 -11.76 35.52 14.83
CA LEU A 393 -12.80 36.29 15.48
C LEU A 393 -13.68 36.98 14.41
N PRO A 394 -15.03 36.96 14.53
CA PRO A 394 -15.92 37.52 13.51
C PRO A 394 -15.73 39.02 13.20
N MET A 395 -15.06 39.76 14.07
CA MET A 395 -14.85 41.20 13.96
C MET A 395 -13.45 41.57 13.41
N GLU A 396 -12.62 40.58 13.06
CA GLU A 396 -11.27 40.78 12.54
C GLU A 396 -11.17 40.33 11.08
N ASP A 397 -10.63 41.18 10.20
CA ASP A 397 -10.38 40.85 8.78
C ASP A 397 -9.21 39.87 8.63
N GLU A 398 -8.23 39.94 9.53
CA GLU A 398 -7.07 39.05 9.60
C GLU A 398 -6.83 38.61 11.05
N PRO A 399 -6.56 37.32 11.31
CA PRO A 399 -6.30 36.85 12.66
C PRO A 399 -5.10 37.54 13.29
N THR A 400 -5.32 38.23 14.42
CA THR A 400 -4.25 38.91 15.16
C THR A 400 -3.53 37.98 16.15
N LYS A 401 -4.12 36.83 16.46
CA LYS A 401 -3.64 35.86 17.45
C LYS A 401 -3.63 34.44 16.89
N GLY A 402 -2.63 33.66 17.30
CA GLY A 402 -2.52 32.23 17.01
C GLY A 402 -1.60 31.54 18.01
N ARG A 403 -1.41 30.22 17.85
CA ARG A 403 -0.48 29.44 18.68
C ARG A 403 0.25 28.39 17.86
N ILE A 404 1.41 27.97 18.36
CA ILE A 404 2.09 26.76 17.94
C ILE A 404 2.00 25.78 19.12
N LEU A 405 1.33 24.65 18.90
CA LEU A 405 1.11 23.59 19.88
C LEU A 405 2.03 22.42 19.57
N LEU A 406 2.80 21.97 20.56
CA LEU A 406 3.69 20.82 20.46
C LEU A 406 3.10 19.66 21.24
N PHE A 407 2.70 18.63 20.51
CA PHE A 407 2.18 17.38 21.09
C PHE A 407 3.22 16.28 21.03
N LEU A 408 3.29 15.50 22.10
CA LEU A 408 4.02 14.25 22.15
C LEU A 408 3.03 13.10 22.31
N VAL A 409 3.20 12.04 21.52
CA VAL A 409 2.40 10.83 21.67
C VAL A 409 3.01 9.99 22.79
N LYS A 410 2.26 9.78 23.86
CA LYS A 410 2.62 8.82 24.92
C LYS A 410 1.46 7.90 25.18
N GLU A 411 1.72 6.58 25.15
CA GLU A 411 0.70 5.55 25.42
C GLU A 411 -0.58 5.73 24.57
N GLY A 412 -0.41 6.07 23.28
CA GLY A 412 -1.55 6.29 22.36
C GLY A 412 -2.35 7.58 22.62
N LYS A 413 -1.85 8.51 23.46
CA LYS A 413 -2.52 9.78 23.76
C LYS A 413 -1.68 10.99 23.33
N LEU A 414 -2.38 12.03 22.85
CA LEU A 414 -1.76 13.34 22.56
C LEU A 414 -1.57 14.12 23.86
N GLN A 415 -0.32 14.29 24.28
CA GLN A 415 0.04 15.13 25.41
C GLN A 415 0.58 16.48 24.92
N LEU A 416 -0.06 17.58 25.30
CA LEU A 416 0.42 18.92 25.00
C LEU A 416 1.65 19.23 25.87
N ILE A 417 2.82 19.33 25.24
CA ILE A 417 4.10 19.63 25.91
C ILE A 417 4.31 21.14 26.01
N LYS A 418 4.03 21.86 24.92
CA LYS A 418 4.19 23.32 24.90
C LYS A 418 3.19 24.00 23.99
N ALA A 419 2.67 25.14 24.44
CA ALA A 419 1.96 26.11 23.61
C ALA A 419 2.78 27.39 23.54
N LYS A 420 3.02 27.90 22.32
CA LYS A 420 3.71 29.16 22.06
C LYS A 420 2.76 30.11 21.34
N GLU A 421 2.42 31.22 21.98
CA GLU A 421 1.57 32.24 21.36
C GLU A 421 2.28 32.98 20.22
N THR A 422 1.52 33.29 19.18
CA THR A 422 1.95 34.03 17.99
C THR A 422 1.03 35.23 17.75
N LYS A 423 1.61 36.30 17.20
CA LYS A 423 0.88 37.50 16.78
C LYS A 423 0.44 37.33 15.32
N GLY A 424 -0.51 36.43 15.10
CA GLY A 424 -1.01 36.06 13.77
C GLY A 424 -1.31 34.58 13.64
N ALA A 425 -1.99 34.24 12.55
CA ALA A 425 -2.28 32.88 12.11
C ALA A 425 -1.02 32.16 11.64
N VAL A 426 -0.87 30.89 12.03
CA VAL A 426 0.25 30.04 11.62
C VAL A 426 -0.14 29.20 10.39
N TYR A 427 -0.03 29.78 9.19
CA TYR A 427 -0.51 29.17 7.95
C TYR A 427 0.28 27.93 7.51
N SER A 428 1.59 27.91 7.76
CA SER A 428 2.47 26.81 7.37
C SER A 428 3.56 26.56 8.42
N LEU A 429 3.91 25.28 8.61
CA LEU A 429 4.98 24.82 9.48
C LEU A 429 5.88 23.86 8.71
N LYS A 430 7.20 24.00 8.87
CA LYS A 430 8.20 23.10 8.29
C LYS A 430 9.33 22.79 9.26
N SER A 431 9.80 21.54 9.23
CA SER A 431 11.07 21.12 9.80
C SER A 431 12.17 21.71 8.93
N PHE A 432 13.12 22.43 9.54
CA PHE A 432 14.19 23.09 8.81
C PHE A 432 15.49 23.05 9.61
N ASN A 433 16.47 22.25 9.17
CA ASN A 433 17.79 22.15 9.81
C ASN A 433 17.75 21.95 11.34
N GLY A 434 16.88 21.06 11.81
CA GLY A 434 16.69 20.80 13.25
C GLY A 434 15.94 21.92 14.01
N LYS A 435 15.33 22.85 13.29
CA LYS A 435 14.54 23.97 13.82
C LYS A 435 13.12 23.92 13.25
N LEU A 436 12.24 24.75 13.80
CA LEU A 436 10.87 24.88 13.33
C LEU A 436 10.69 26.20 12.58
N LEU A 437 10.46 26.12 11.27
CA LEU A 437 10.09 27.24 10.43
C LEU A 437 8.56 27.41 10.47
N ALA A 438 8.11 28.64 10.69
CA ALA A 438 6.69 28.98 10.74
C ALA A 438 6.38 30.21 9.88
N ALA A 439 5.39 30.08 9.00
CA ALA A 439 4.81 31.21 8.28
C ALA A 439 3.64 31.76 9.11
N ILE A 440 3.80 32.99 9.60
CA ILE A 440 2.86 33.68 10.49
C ILE A 440 2.43 34.98 9.83
N ASN A 441 1.21 35.03 9.28
CA ASN A 441 0.72 36.15 8.47
C ASN A 441 1.75 36.56 7.39
N GLN A 442 2.27 37.78 7.47
CA GLN A 442 3.25 38.32 6.53
C GLN A 442 4.72 37.95 6.83
N LYS A 443 4.97 37.17 7.89
CA LYS A 443 6.30 36.93 8.45
C LYS A 443 6.70 35.47 8.35
N ILE A 444 7.93 35.21 7.91
CA ILE A 444 8.57 33.90 8.06
C ILE A 444 9.41 33.95 9.33
N ARG A 445 9.16 33.06 10.29
CA ARG A 445 9.90 33.00 11.56
C ARG A 445 10.54 31.65 11.77
N LEU A 446 11.77 31.67 12.28
CA LEU A 446 12.51 30.47 12.65
C LEU A 446 12.58 30.35 14.18
N TYR A 447 12.29 29.16 14.69
CA TYR A 447 12.33 28.85 16.11
C TYR A 447 13.27 27.69 16.40
N LYS A 448 14.08 27.86 17.45
CA LYS A 448 14.96 26.82 17.98
C LYS A 448 14.34 26.18 19.23
N TRP A 449 14.44 24.86 19.33
CA TRP A 449 14.08 24.13 20.54
C TRP A 449 15.25 24.14 21.52
N VAL A 450 15.07 24.81 22.66
CA VAL A 450 16.14 25.02 23.65
C VAL A 450 15.72 24.52 25.01
N GLN A 451 16.58 23.75 25.66
CA GLN A 451 16.42 23.35 27.04
C GLN A 451 16.93 24.46 27.97
N ARG A 452 16.09 24.89 28.90
CA ARG A 452 16.43 25.85 29.96
C ARG A 452 17.04 25.14 31.16
N ASN A 453 17.65 25.93 32.04
CA ASN A 453 18.32 25.45 33.25
C ASN A 453 17.38 24.67 34.20
N ASP A 454 16.08 24.92 34.13
CA ASP A 454 15.03 24.22 34.89
C ASP A 454 14.62 22.86 34.27
N ARG A 455 15.38 22.37 33.28
CA ARG A 455 15.09 21.20 32.44
C ARG A 455 13.84 21.33 31.58
N SER A 456 13.11 22.45 31.63
CA SER A 456 12.00 22.71 30.72
C SER A 456 12.54 23.07 29.34
N ARG A 457 11.78 22.71 28.29
CA ARG A 457 12.14 23.04 26.91
C ARG A 457 11.21 24.13 26.38
N VAL A 458 11.76 25.05 25.60
CA VAL A 458 11.01 26.17 25.02
C VAL A 458 11.35 26.38 23.55
N LEU A 459 10.34 26.78 22.78
CA LEU A 459 10.51 27.34 21.45
C LEU A 459 11.01 28.79 21.58
N GLN A 460 12.30 28.96 21.34
CA GLN A 460 12.97 30.25 21.33
C GLN A 460 12.96 30.82 19.91
N PHE A 461 12.60 32.09 19.78
CA PHE A 461 12.68 32.82 18.52
C PHE A 461 14.15 33.08 18.16
N GLU A 462 14.51 32.82 16.91
CA GLU A 462 15.88 33.02 16.42
C GLU A 462 15.94 34.18 15.42
N CYS A 463 15.23 34.07 14.30
CA CYS A 463 15.20 35.12 13.28
C CYS A 463 13.85 35.18 12.55
N ALA A 464 13.64 36.28 11.83
CA ALA A 464 12.47 36.48 10.99
C ALA A 464 12.85 37.15 9.67
N HIS A 465 12.04 36.89 8.65
CA HIS A 465 12.00 37.65 7.42
C HIS A 465 10.60 38.24 7.24
N ASP A 466 10.56 39.51 6.87
CA ASP A 466 9.35 40.29 6.60
C ASP A 466 9.37 40.74 5.13
N GLY A 467 8.21 41.02 4.55
CA GLY A 467 8.13 41.54 3.17
C GLY A 467 7.09 40.87 2.28
N HIS A 468 6.36 39.90 2.83
CA HIS A 468 5.23 39.23 2.17
C HIS A 468 3.93 39.98 2.44
N VAL A 469 2.89 39.74 1.64
CA VAL A 469 1.52 40.15 1.97
C VAL A 469 0.97 39.14 2.97
N LEU A 470 0.97 37.87 2.58
CA LEU A 470 0.54 36.78 3.45
C LEU A 470 1.22 35.48 2.99
N SER A 471 2.04 34.90 3.85
CA SER A 471 2.83 33.69 3.57
C SER A 471 1.99 32.44 3.85
N LEU A 472 1.30 31.94 2.83
CA LEU A 472 0.39 30.79 2.96
C LEU A 472 1.12 29.44 2.92
N TYR A 473 2.10 29.32 2.02
CA TYR A 473 2.76 28.05 1.74
C TYR A 473 4.27 28.21 1.89
N THR A 474 4.92 27.21 2.48
CA THR A 474 6.38 27.16 2.59
C THR A 474 6.90 25.79 2.28
N GLN A 475 8.00 25.73 1.54
CA GLN A 475 8.76 24.51 1.27
C GLN A 475 10.24 24.75 1.56
N THR A 476 10.95 23.68 1.89
CA THR A 476 12.33 23.75 2.40
C THR A 476 13.17 22.67 1.75
N ARG A 477 14.37 23.04 1.29
CA ARG A 477 15.36 22.11 0.73
C ARG A 477 16.75 22.63 1.04
N GLY A 478 17.54 21.84 1.78
CA GLY A 478 18.81 22.31 2.34
C GLY A 478 18.60 23.60 3.14
N ASP A 479 19.29 24.66 2.74
CA ASP A 479 19.21 25.99 3.36
C ASP A 479 18.22 26.94 2.69
N PHE A 480 17.59 26.51 1.59
CA PHE A 480 16.61 27.30 0.87
C PHE A 480 15.20 27.15 1.46
N ILE A 481 14.46 28.25 1.42
CA ILE A 481 13.07 28.36 1.86
C ILE A 481 12.29 29.01 0.71
N LEU A 482 11.35 28.27 0.13
CA LEU A 482 10.44 28.77 -0.90
C LEU A 482 9.14 29.19 -0.22
N VAL A 483 8.72 30.43 -0.46
CA VAL A 483 7.52 31.03 0.10
C VAL A 483 6.51 31.28 -1.02
N GLY A 484 5.33 30.69 -0.90
CA GLY A 484 4.16 31.02 -1.69
C GLY A 484 3.34 32.09 -1.00
N ASP A 485 3.35 33.30 -1.56
CA ASP A 485 2.57 34.43 -1.08
C ASP A 485 1.14 34.39 -1.65
N MET A 486 0.16 34.88 -0.89
CA MET A 486 -1.24 34.96 -1.33
C MET A 486 -1.43 35.72 -2.65
N MET A 487 -0.62 36.76 -2.93
CA MET A 487 -0.75 37.58 -4.14
C MET A 487 0.58 37.85 -4.84
N ARG A 488 1.72 37.71 -4.16
CA ARG A 488 3.05 38.05 -4.70
C ARG A 488 3.83 36.84 -5.23
N SER A 489 3.13 35.83 -5.75
CA SER A 489 3.74 34.63 -6.35
C SER A 489 4.77 33.97 -5.41
N LEU A 490 5.92 33.56 -5.96
CA LEU A 490 6.99 32.86 -5.26
C LEU A 490 8.12 33.81 -4.81
N SER A 491 8.64 33.59 -3.61
CA SER A 491 9.88 34.21 -3.12
C SER A 491 10.81 33.12 -2.57
N LEU A 492 12.08 33.16 -2.98
CA LEU A 492 13.13 32.27 -2.51
C LEU A 492 13.97 32.98 -1.46
N LEU A 493 14.03 32.40 -0.26
CA LEU A 493 14.85 32.84 0.84
C LEU A 493 15.97 31.83 1.11
N ILE A 494 17.06 32.28 1.71
CA ILE A 494 18.15 31.44 2.20
C ILE A 494 18.41 31.72 3.67
N TYR A 495 18.64 30.67 4.46
CA TYR A 495 19.10 30.81 5.83
C TYR A 495 20.62 30.78 5.89
N LYS A 496 21.23 31.89 6.28
CA LYS A 496 22.67 31.97 6.50
C LYS A 496 23.00 31.55 7.93
N HIS A 497 23.56 30.34 8.09
CA HIS A 497 23.90 29.78 9.41
C HIS A 497 24.87 30.65 10.20
N GLU A 498 25.88 31.24 9.55
CA GLU A 498 26.89 32.07 10.20
C GLU A 498 26.32 33.39 10.75
N GLU A 499 25.41 34.01 10.01
CA GLU A 499 24.78 35.27 10.39
C GLU A 499 23.53 35.07 11.27
N GLY A 500 22.98 33.84 11.31
CA GLY A 500 21.75 33.54 12.02
C GLY A 500 20.53 34.26 11.43
N LYS A 501 20.52 34.56 10.13
CA LYS A 501 19.54 35.42 9.47
C LYS A 501 18.97 34.76 8.20
N ILE A 502 17.72 35.10 7.89
CA ILE A 502 17.05 34.73 6.63
C ILE A 502 17.13 35.93 5.67
N GLU A 503 17.61 35.68 4.46
CA GLU A 503 17.72 36.69 3.40
C GLU A 503 16.98 36.27 2.14
N GLU A 504 16.42 37.23 1.42
CA GLU A 504 15.77 36.98 0.13
C GLU A 504 16.83 36.88 -0.97
N VAL A 505 16.83 35.76 -1.69
CA VAL A 505 17.74 35.48 -2.80
C VAL A 505 17.14 35.92 -4.12
N ALA A 506 15.88 35.55 -4.34
CA ALA A 506 15.18 35.81 -5.59
C ALA A 506 13.67 35.89 -5.36
N ARG A 507 12.97 36.63 -6.21
CA ARG A 507 11.51 36.73 -6.19
C ARG A 507 10.95 36.71 -7.61
N ASP A 508 9.78 36.10 -7.76
CA ASP A 508 8.97 36.24 -8.98
C ASP A 508 8.21 37.58 -8.92
N LEU A 509 8.39 38.40 -9.94
CA LEU A 509 7.77 39.73 -10.03
C LEU A 509 6.31 39.67 -10.50
N ASN A 510 5.83 38.51 -10.96
CA ASN A 510 4.45 38.32 -11.37
C ASN A 510 3.50 38.32 -10.17
N THR A 511 2.24 38.71 -10.42
CA THR A 511 1.17 38.67 -9.42
C THR A 511 0.33 37.42 -9.64
N ASN A 512 0.73 36.31 -9.01
CA ASN A 512 0.00 35.06 -9.02
C ASN A 512 -0.57 34.78 -7.62
N TRP A 513 -1.81 34.30 -7.58
CA TRP A 513 -2.51 33.98 -6.35
C TRP A 513 -2.30 32.52 -6.02
N MET A 514 -1.36 32.23 -5.12
CA MET A 514 -0.85 30.89 -4.93
C MET A 514 -1.85 29.97 -4.24
N THR A 515 -1.87 28.71 -4.67
CA THR A 515 -2.71 27.64 -4.08
C THR A 515 -1.87 26.45 -3.60
N ALA A 516 -0.75 26.17 -4.27
CA ALA A 516 0.26 25.22 -3.81
C ALA A 516 1.64 25.59 -4.36
N VAL A 517 2.70 25.18 -3.65
CA VAL A 517 4.09 25.38 -4.07
C VAL A 517 4.94 24.15 -3.74
N GLU A 518 5.93 23.85 -4.59
CA GLU A 518 6.91 22.79 -4.35
C GLU A 518 8.26 23.12 -4.99
N MET A 519 9.35 22.61 -4.40
CA MET A 519 10.69 22.73 -4.99
C MET A 519 10.98 21.47 -5.81
N LEU A 520 11.06 21.57 -7.15
CA LEU A 520 11.37 20.40 -7.98
C LEU A 520 12.85 20.01 -7.82
N ASP A 521 13.72 21.00 -7.87
CA ASP A 521 15.15 20.84 -7.67
C ASP A 521 15.76 22.04 -6.94
N ASP A 522 17.08 22.14 -6.88
CA ASP A 522 17.78 23.26 -6.23
C ASP A 522 17.54 24.61 -6.94
N ASP A 523 17.31 24.59 -8.26
CA ASP A 523 17.15 25.81 -9.08
C ASP A 523 15.78 25.98 -9.74
N ILE A 524 14.95 24.91 -9.78
CA ILE A 524 13.62 24.95 -10.41
C ILE A 524 12.54 24.72 -9.37
N TYR A 525 11.56 25.62 -9.34
CA TYR A 525 10.44 25.58 -8.42
C TYR A 525 9.12 25.58 -9.19
N ILE A 526 8.10 24.94 -8.64
CA ILE A 526 6.76 24.87 -9.23
C ILE A 526 5.73 25.56 -8.33
N GLY A 527 4.83 26.30 -8.98
CA GLY A 527 3.71 26.97 -8.36
C GLY A 527 2.40 26.62 -9.05
N ALA A 528 1.33 26.53 -8.26
CA ALA A 528 -0.04 26.48 -8.73
C ALA A 528 -0.77 27.77 -8.32
N ASP A 529 -1.65 28.27 -9.20
CA ASP A 529 -2.46 29.46 -8.93
C ASP A 529 -3.97 29.14 -8.77
N ASN A 530 -4.75 30.16 -8.44
CA ASN A 530 -6.21 30.07 -8.32
C ASN A 530 -6.95 30.09 -9.66
N CYS A 531 -6.26 30.36 -10.77
CA CYS A 531 -6.79 30.34 -12.13
C CYS A 531 -6.59 28.96 -12.78
N CYS A 532 -6.34 27.92 -11.99
CA CYS A 532 -6.12 26.54 -12.43
C CYS A 532 -4.86 26.36 -13.30
N ASN A 533 -3.85 27.23 -13.15
CA ASN A 533 -2.58 27.11 -13.86
C ASN A 533 -1.49 26.48 -12.99
N LEU A 534 -0.56 25.82 -13.67
CA LEU A 534 0.75 25.43 -13.19
C LEU A 534 1.81 26.27 -13.90
N PHE A 535 2.84 26.65 -13.16
CA PHE A 535 4.00 27.32 -13.73
C PHE A 535 5.27 26.90 -13.01
N THR A 536 6.38 26.84 -13.75
CA THR A 536 7.71 26.61 -13.19
C THR A 536 8.56 27.86 -13.33
N VAL A 537 9.34 28.13 -12.29
CA VAL A 537 10.27 29.25 -12.25
C VAL A 537 11.69 28.74 -12.04
N PHE A 538 12.64 29.37 -12.72
CA PHE A 538 14.07 29.12 -12.60
C PHE A 538 14.73 30.22 -11.77
N LYS A 539 15.65 29.83 -10.90
CA LYS A 539 16.48 30.74 -10.11
C LYS A 539 17.53 31.41 -10.98
N SER A 540 17.24 32.63 -11.41
CA SER A 540 18.18 33.43 -12.20
C SER A 540 19.36 33.89 -11.34
N PRO A 541 20.60 33.95 -11.90
CA PRO A 541 21.76 34.52 -11.19
C PRO A 541 21.60 36.02 -10.88
N TYR A 542 20.63 36.70 -11.49
CA TYR A 542 20.38 38.13 -11.32
C TYR A 542 19.40 38.47 -10.17
N GLY A 543 19.07 37.50 -9.31
CA GLY A 543 18.26 37.74 -8.11
C GLY A 543 16.75 37.84 -8.35
N PHE A 544 16.24 37.26 -9.43
CA PHE A 544 14.80 37.10 -9.69
C PHE A 544 14.48 35.66 -10.10
N LEU A 545 13.21 35.28 -9.93
CA LEU A 545 12.69 33.99 -10.39
C LEU A 545 12.06 34.19 -11.76
N GLU A 546 12.59 33.50 -12.78
CA GLU A 546 12.13 33.63 -14.16
C GLU A 546 11.13 32.52 -14.50
N PRO A 547 9.91 32.83 -14.98
CA PRO A 547 8.96 31.81 -15.40
C PRO A 547 9.45 31.13 -16.68
N VAL A 548 9.78 29.84 -16.56
CA VAL A 548 10.30 29.01 -17.65
C VAL A 548 9.23 28.08 -18.23
N GLY A 549 8.28 27.61 -17.42
CA GLY A 549 7.18 26.75 -17.88
C GLY A 549 5.83 27.28 -17.44
N GLU A 550 4.83 27.12 -18.30
CA GLU A 550 3.47 27.63 -18.10
C GLU A 550 2.48 26.65 -18.70
N TYR A 551 1.43 26.31 -17.95
CA TYR A 551 0.46 25.29 -18.34
C TYR A 551 -0.89 25.47 -17.62
N HIS A 552 -2.00 25.36 -18.34
CA HIS A 552 -3.33 25.35 -17.74
C HIS A 552 -3.79 23.92 -17.43
N LEU A 553 -3.91 23.61 -16.14
CA LEU A 553 -4.31 22.29 -15.66
C LEU A 553 -5.82 22.07 -15.80
N GLY A 554 -6.61 23.12 -15.54
CA GLY A 554 -8.07 23.08 -15.56
C GLY A 554 -8.73 22.72 -14.22
N ASP A 555 -7.93 22.52 -13.16
CA ASP A 555 -8.41 22.34 -11.79
C ASP A 555 -7.50 23.07 -10.78
N VAL A 556 -8.04 23.39 -9.60
CA VAL A 556 -7.33 24.08 -8.53
C VAL A 556 -6.56 23.07 -7.69
N VAL A 557 -5.23 23.20 -7.66
CA VAL A 557 -4.34 22.34 -6.87
C VAL A 557 -4.30 22.79 -5.42
N ASN A 558 -4.65 21.90 -4.49
CA ASN A 558 -4.59 22.18 -3.05
C ASN A 558 -3.24 21.82 -2.42
N ARG A 559 -2.57 20.79 -2.96
CA ARG A 559 -1.30 20.31 -2.40
C ARG A 559 -0.43 19.71 -3.49
N LEU A 560 0.85 20.03 -3.41
CA LEU A 560 1.95 19.39 -4.11
C LEU A 560 2.81 18.68 -3.05
N HIS A 561 3.30 17.47 -3.36
CA HIS A 561 4.16 16.71 -2.47
C HIS A 561 5.06 15.75 -3.27
N HIS A 562 6.35 15.72 -2.93
CA HIS A 562 7.30 14.75 -3.50
C HIS A 562 6.90 13.31 -3.21
N GLY A 563 7.01 12.45 -4.22
CA GLY A 563 6.76 11.02 -4.08
C GLY A 563 6.08 10.42 -5.30
N SER A 564 5.97 9.09 -5.29
CA SER A 564 5.30 8.32 -6.33
C SER A 564 4.33 7.32 -5.69
N LEU A 565 3.26 7.01 -6.40
CA LEU A 565 2.31 5.95 -6.03
C LEU A 565 2.73 4.59 -6.58
N VAL A 566 3.69 4.56 -7.50
CA VAL A 566 4.20 3.33 -8.11
C VAL A 566 5.40 2.83 -7.31
N MET A 567 5.47 1.52 -7.11
CA MET A 567 6.68 0.89 -6.58
C MET A 567 7.81 1.05 -7.60
N HIS A 568 8.77 1.92 -7.28
CA HIS A 568 9.96 2.09 -8.10
C HIS A 568 10.81 0.82 -8.08
N HIS A 569 10.96 0.19 -9.25
CA HIS A 569 11.97 -0.84 -9.47
C HIS A 569 13.32 -0.14 -9.55
N ALA A 570 14.29 -0.53 -8.72
CA ALA A 570 15.64 0.04 -8.73
C ALA A 570 16.36 -0.08 -10.09
N ASP A 571 15.89 -0.98 -10.96
CA ASP A 571 16.45 -1.27 -12.28
C ASP A 571 15.63 -0.71 -13.46
N SER A 572 14.55 0.05 -13.19
CA SER A 572 13.77 0.73 -14.25
C SER A 572 14.32 2.13 -14.53
N GLU A 573 14.67 2.45 -15.77
CA GLU A 573 15.11 3.80 -16.18
C GLU A 573 14.01 4.84 -15.91
N THR A 574 12.74 4.45 -15.94
CA THR A 574 11.57 5.29 -15.60
C THR A 574 11.40 5.54 -14.10
N GLY A 575 12.00 4.72 -13.23
CA GLY A 575 12.01 4.93 -11.79
C GLY A 575 12.96 6.04 -11.32
N GLN A 576 13.70 6.67 -12.25
CA GLN A 576 14.68 7.71 -11.95
C GLN A 576 14.12 9.14 -12.02
N PHE A 577 12.93 9.36 -12.58
CA PHE A 577 12.42 10.73 -12.72
C PHE A 577 11.92 11.27 -11.37
N PRO A 578 12.45 12.43 -10.91
CA PRO A 578 11.87 13.14 -9.77
C PRO A 578 10.40 13.42 -10.05
N SER A 579 9.53 12.97 -9.14
CA SER A 579 8.08 13.06 -9.29
C SER A 579 7.43 13.77 -8.09
N VAL A 580 6.43 14.58 -8.42
CA VAL A 580 5.59 15.31 -7.47
C VAL A 580 4.15 14.91 -7.71
N ILE A 581 3.48 14.41 -6.67
CA ILE A 581 2.05 14.14 -6.67
C ILE A 581 1.30 15.41 -6.30
N PHE A 582 0.17 15.64 -6.95
CA PHE A 582 -0.75 16.72 -6.58
C PHE A 582 -2.17 16.23 -6.38
N GLY A 583 -2.89 16.93 -5.49
CA GLY A 583 -4.33 16.73 -5.25
C GLY A 583 -5.11 18.00 -5.53
N THR A 584 -6.24 17.87 -6.23
CA THR A 584 -7.09 19.01 -6.62
C THR A 584 -8.35 19.13 -5.78
N VAL A 585 -9.10 20.23 -5.95
CA VAL A 585 -10.39 20.46 -5.27
C VAL A 585 -11.46 19.45 -5.72
N ASN A 586 -11.49 19.05 -7.00
CA ASN A 586 -12.46 18.06 -7.48
C ASN A 586 -12.08 16.61 -7.15
N GLY A 587 -10.98 16.38 -6.42
CA GLY A 587 -10.54 15.05 -6.01
C GLY A 587 -9.67 14.32 -7.04
N ALA A 588 -9.20 15.01 -8.09
CA ALA A 588 -8.23 14.45 -9.00
C ALA A 588 -6.86 14.34 -8.31
N ILE A 589 -6.16 13.23 -8.58
CA ILE A 589 -4.77 13.01 -8.16
C ILE A 589 -3.96 12.84 -9.43
N GLY A 590 -2.98 13.72 -9.62
CA GLY A 590 -2.07 13.67 -10.75
C GLY A 590 -0.61 13.64 -10.32
N VAL A 591 0.26 13.41 -11.29
CA VAL A 591 1.71 13.31 -11.11
C VAL A 591 2.39 14.27 -12.08
N ILE A 592 3.42 14.96 -11.59
CA ILE A 592 4.30 15.82 -12.37
C ILE A 592 5.69 15.19 -12.30
N ALA A 593 6.24 14.79 -13.44
CA ALA A 593 7.57 14.20 -13.54
C ALA A 593 8.52 15.16 -14.27
N SER A 594 9.75 15.30 -13.76
CA SER A 594 10.80 16.06 -14.45
C SER A 594 11.47 15.19 -15.51
N LEU A 595 11.38 15.60 -16.77
CA LEU A 595 11.88 14.84 -17.92
C LEU A 595 13.25 15.35 -18.40
N PRO A 596 14.16 14.46 -18.84
CA PRO A 596 15.34 14.85 -19.60
C PRO A 596 14.95 15.55 -20.92
N TYR A 597 15.83 16.42 -21.41
CA TYR A 597 15.57 17.22 -22.61
C TYR A 597 15.24 16.37 -23.85
N ASP A 598 15.97 15.28 -24.08
CA ASP A 598 15.76 14.42 -25.25
C ASP A 598 14.37 13.78 -25.25
N LEU A 599 13.91 13.32 -24.08
CA LEU A 599 12.59 12.75 -23.91
C LEU A 599 11.49 13.83 -23.99
N TYR A 600 11.73 15.02 -23.43
CA TYR A 600 10.82 16.16 -23.56
C TYR A 600 10.61 16.53 -25.03
N ALA A 601 11.69 16.71 -25.81
CA ALA A 601 11.60 17.09 -27.22
C ALA A 601 10.87 16.03 -28.05
N PHE A 602 11.10 14.75 -27.74
CA PHE A 602 10.38 13.64 -28.34
C PHE A 602 8.87 13.69 -28.04
N LEU A 603 8.50 13.87 -26.76
CA LEU A 603 7.10 13.89 -26.34
C LEU A 603 6.35 15.15 -26.77
N GLU A 604 7.03 16.30 -26.82
CA GLU A 604 6.47 17.54 -27.37
C GLU A 604 6.14 17.37 -28.87
N LYS A 605 7.04 16.73 -29.63
CA LYS A 605 6.76 16.36 -31.03
C LYS A 605 5.57 15.41 -31.11
N LEU A 606 5.52 14.37 -30.27
CA LEU A 606 4.40 13.41 -30.24
C LEU A 606 3.08 14.11 -29.93
N GLN A 607 3.06 15.02 -28.97
CA GLN A 607 1.90 15.84 -28.62
C GLN A 607 1.40 16.63 -29.84
N SER A 608 2.30 17.31 -30.55
CA SER A 608 1.95 18.09 -31.76
C SER A 608 1.34 17.23 -32.87
N VAL A 609 1.79 15.97 -33.01
CA VAL A 609 1.22 15.02 -33.97
C VAL A 609 -0.16 14.55 -33.51
N LEU A 610 -0.29 14.16 -32.23
CA LEU A 610 -1.53 13.60 -31.67
C LEU A 610 -2.72 14.56 -31.72
N VAL A 611 -2.49 15.87 -31.57
CA VAL A 611 -3.55 16.90 -31.68
C VAL A 611 -4.30 16.83 -33.02
N ASN A 612 -3.65 16.37 -34.10
CA ASN A 612 -4.30 16.24 -35.40
C ASN A 612 -5.24 15.03 -35.50
N PHE A 613 -4.99 13.99 -34.69
CA PHE A 613 -5.76 12.74 -34.68
C PHE A 613 -6.84 12.75 -33.59
N VAL A 614 -6.55 13.34 -32.44
CA VAL A 614 -7.43 13.41 -31.28
C VAL A 614 -8.19 14.74 -31.31
N LYS A 615 -9.45 14.68 -31.74
CA LYS A 615 -10.31 15.87 -31.75
C LYS A 615 -10.94 16.08 -30.38
N GLY A 616 -10.77 17.28 -29.83
CA GLY A 616 -11.45 17.70 -28.60
C GLY A 616 -12.97 17.63 -28.75
N VAL A 617 -13.67 17.26 -27.68
CA VAL A 617 -15.14 17.27 -27.65
C VAL A 617 -15.62 18.69 -27.92
N GLY A 618 -16.52 18.85 -28.91
CA GLY A 618 -16.98 20.18 -29.34
C GLY A 618 -16.00 20.95 -30.23
N ASN A 619 -14.98 20.29 -30.80
CA ASN A 619 -13.91 20.90 -31.60
C ASN A 619 -13.12 22.00 -30.86
N LEU A 620 -13.03 21.88 -29.53
CA LEU A 620 -12.18 22.76 -28.72
C LEU A 620 -10.70 22.45 -29.01
N SER A 621 -9.91 23.50 -29.18
CA SER A 621 -8.47 23.39 -29.43
C SER A 621 -7.74 22.99 -28.15
N HIS A 622 -6.92 21.94 -28.22
CA HIS A 622 -6.07 21.51 -27.10
C HIS A 622 -5.08 22.61 -26.70
N ALA A 623 -4.48 23.29 -27.68
CA ALA A 623 -3.53 24.37 -27.43
C ALA A 623 -4.17 25.57 -26.72
N GLU A 624 -5.42 25.92 -27.08
CA GLU A 624 -6.16 27.00 -26.40
C GLU A 624 -6.54 26.59 -24.98
N TRP A 625 -6.99 25.34 -24.79
CA TRP A 625 -7.33 24.81 -23.47
C TRP A 625 -6.13 24.80 -22.52
N ARG A 626 -4.95 24.37 -22.98
CA ARG A 626 -3.73 24.30 -22.14
C ARG A 626 -2.98 25.61 -22.02
N SER A 627 -3.40 26.66 -22.74
CA SER A 627 -2.77 27.98 -22.65
C SER A 627 -2.93 28.59 -21.26
N PHE A 628 -1.81 29.03 -20.68
CA PHE A 628 -1.81 29.71 -19.40
C PHE A 628 -2.72 30.94 -19.47
N CYS A 629 -3.64 31.05 -18.52
CA CYS A 629 -4.61 32.13 -18.51
C CYS A 629 -4.83 32.64 -17.09
N ASN A 630 -4.50 33.91 -16.86
CA ASN A 630 -4.89 34.62 -15.64
C ASN A 630 -5.49 35.98 -15.99
N ALA A 631 -5.99 36.72 -14.99
CA ALA A 631 -6.65 38.01 -15.20
C ALA A 631 -5.78 39.08 -15.90
N ARG A 632 -4.45 38.89 -15.98
CA ARG A 632 -3.51 39.87 -16.53
C ARG A 632 -2.87 39.43 -17.85
N ARG A 633 -2.66 38.13 -18.05
CA ARG A 633 -1.94 37.58 -19.20
C ARG A 633 -2.53 36.26 -19.66
N THR A 634 -2.47 36.07 -20.96
CA THR A 634 -2.67 34.78 -21.61
C THR A 634 -1.41 34.46 -22.40
N SER A 635 -0.84 33.28 -22.21
CA SER A 635 0.36 32.81 -22.91
C SER A 635 0.18 31.36 -23.34
N SER A 636 0.81 30.97 -24.45
CA SER A 636 0.80 29.59 -24.90
C SER A 636 1.49 28.69 -23.88
N ALA A 637 1.00 27.45 -23.74
CA ALA A 637 1.68 26.45 -22.94
C ALA A 637 3.12 26.25 -23.44
N ARG A 638 4.08 26.15 -22.52
CA ARG A 638 5.49 25.93 -22.82
C ARG A 638 6.17 25.12 -21.72
N ASN A 639 7.13 24.28 -22.09
CA ASN A 639 7.91 23.45 -21.17
C ASN A 639 7.05 22.54 -20.27
N PHE A 640 5.89 22.12 -20.78
CA PHE A 640 4.98 21.15 -20.18
C PHE A 640 4.44 20.24 -21.28
N VAL A 641 4.41 18.94 -21.00
CA VAL A 641 3.80 17.92 -21.86
C VAL A 641 2.58 17.37 -21.16
N ASP A 642 1.47 17.28 -21.89
CA ASP A 642 0.20 16.73 -21.41
C ASP A 642 0.19 15.20 -21.50
N GLY A 643 0.47 14.54 -20.37
CA GLY A 643 0.48 13.08 -20.26
C GLY A 643 -0.86 12.44 -20.66
N ASP A 644 -1.99 13.08 -20.34
CA ASP A 644 -3.33 12.55 -20.67
C ASP A 644 -3.53 12.48 -22.20
N LEU A 645 -3.01 13.48 -22.92
CA LEU A 645 -3.03 13.48 -24.38
C LEU A 645 -2.09 12.42 -24.95
N ILE A 646 -0.89 12.25 -24.37
CA ILE A 646 0.04 11.19 -24.81
C ILE A 646 -0.58 9.80 -24.63
N GLU A 647 -1.23 9.54 -23.50
CA GLU A 647 -1.87 8.24 -23.22
C GLU A 647 -3.08 7.96 -24.10
N SER A 648 -3.74 9.02 -24.58
CA SER A 648 -4.83 8.88 -25.56
C SER A 648 -4.36 8.19 -26.86
N PHE A 649 -3.05 8.07 -27.11
CA PHE A 649 -2.49 7.22 -28.16
C PHE A 649 -3.06 5.78 -28.10
N PHE A 650 -3.24 5.20 -26.90
CA PHE A 650 -3.80 3.85 -26.74
C PHE A 650 -5.28 3.74 -27.11
N SER A 651 -5.99 4.87 -27.20
CA SER A 651 -7.39 4.92 -27.61
C SER A 651 -7.58 4.98 -29.13
N LEU A 652 -6.50 5.22 -29.90
CA LEU A 652 -6.53 5.29 -31.35
C LEU A 652 -6.70 3.91 -31.99
N SER A 653 -7.21 3.88 -33.23
CA SER A 653 -7.26 2.61 -33.99
C SER A 653 -5.86 2.15 -34.40
N PRO A 654 -5.63 0.84 -34.62
CA PRO A 654 -4.32 0.34 -35.05
C PRO A 654 -3.78 1.01 -36.32
N SER A 655 -4.66 1.40 -37.26
CA SER A 655 -4.25 2.13 -38.46
C SER A 655 -3.75 3.55 -38.13
N GLN A 656 -4.44 4.26 -37.25
CA GLN A 656 -4.06 5.60 -36.80
C GLN A 656 -2.74 5.57 -36.01
N MET A 657 -2.52 4.55 -35.18
CA MET A 657 -1.26 4.37 -34.46
C MET A 657 -0.06 4.24 -35.42
N VAL A 658 -0.23 3.50 -36.52
CA VAL A 658 0.82 3.36 -37.55
C VAL A 658 1.06 4.69 -38.26
N GLU A 659 0.02 5.47 -38.55
CA GLU A 659 0.14 6.81 -39.13
C GLU A 659 0.89 7.78 -38.20
N VAL A 660 0.57 7.78 -36.91
CA VAL A 660 1.27 8.57 -35.88
C VAL A 660 2.74 8.16 -35.79
N ALA A 661 3.03 6.86 -35.75
CA ALA A 661 4.40 6.34 -35.71
C ALA A 661 5.21 6.74 -36.96
N CYS A 662 4.57 6.69 -38.14
CA CYS A 662 5.17 7.15 -39.40
C CYS A 662 5.49 8.66 -39.36
N ALA A 663 4.57 9.49 -38.85
CA ALA A 663 4.79 10.93 -38.68
C ALA A 663 5.90 11.25 -37.65
N MET A 664 6.05 10.41 -36.63
CA MET A 664 7.13 10.51 -35.65
C MET A 664 8.49 10.08 -36.23
N GLY A 665 8.49 9.20 -37.24
CA GLY A 665 9.69 8.60 -37.81
C GLY A 665 10.23 7.42 -37.00
N VAL A 666 9.37 6.76 -36.21
CA VAL A 666 9.73 5.68 -35.30
C VAL A 666 8.89 4.43 -35.63
N PRO A 667 9.42 3.21 -35.50
CA PRO A 667 8.62 1.99 -35.64
C PRO A 667 7.40 1.98 -34.70
N PRO A 668 6.21 1.55 -35.16
CA PRO A 668 5.00 1.54 -34.32
C PRO A 668 5.13 0.76 -33.01
N VAL A 669 5.87 -0.36 -33.05
CA VAL A 669 6.11 -1.20 -31.87
C VAL A 669 7.00 -0.50 -30.84
N GLU A 670 7.96 0.29 -31.30
CA GLU A 670 8.87 1.03 -30.42
C GLU A 670 8.16 2.22 -29.77
N LEU A 671 7.37 2.98 -30.56
CA LEU A 671 6.52 4.04 -30.03
C LEU A 671 5.53 3.51 -28.98
N TYR A 672 4.89 2.36 -29.27
CA TYR A 672 3.98 1.71 -28.33
C TYR A 672 4.67 1.37 -27.01
N LYS A 673 5.88 0.79 -27.06
CA LYS A 673 6.66 0.45 -25.87
C LYS A 673 7.04 1.70 -25.06
N GLN A 674 7.53 2.76 -25.71
CA GLN A 674 7.92 3.99 -25.03
C GLN A 674 6.73 4.66 -24.33
N VAL A 675 5.57 4.75 -24.99
CA VAL A 675 4.36 5.29 -24.36
C VAL A 675 3.89 4.38 -23.21
N GLN A 676 4.03 3.06 -23.35
CA GLN A 676 3.70 2.10 -22.28
C GLN A 676 4.65 2.18 -21.09
N GLU A 677 5.91 2.56 -21.29
CA GLU A 677 6.85 2.80 -20.19
C GLU A 677 6.48 4.04 -19.39
N LEU A 678 5.91 5.07 -20.03
CA LEU A 678 5.46 6.30 -19.37
C LEU A 678 4.20 6.09 -18.52
N THR A 679 3.30 5.19 -18.90
CA THR A 679 2.12 4.86 -18.08
C THR A 679 2.51 4.19 -16.76
N ASN A 680 3.71 3.60 -16.68
CA ASN A 680 4.22 3.03 -15.43
C ASN A 680 4.68 4.11 -14.42
N LEU A 681 4.60 5.39 -14.74
CA LEU A 681 4.97 6.47 -13.81
C LEU A 681 3.90 6.76 -12.75
N HIS A 682 2.66 6.28 -12.89
CA HIS A 682 1.56 6.62 -11.97
C HIS A 682 0.55 5.50 -11.68
#